data_AF-A0A396ZEZ2-F1
#
_entry.id   AF-A0A396ZEZ2-F1
#
_cell.length_a   1.000
_cell.length_b   1.000
_cell.length_c   1.000
_cell.angle_alpha   90.00
_cell.angle_beta   90.00
_cell.angle_gamma   90.00
#
_symmetry.space_group_name_H-M   'P 1'
#
loop_
_entity.id
_entity.type
_entity.pdbx_description
1 polymer ?
#
loop_
_entity_poly.entity_id
_entity_poly.type
_entity_poly.pdbx_seq_one_letter_code
_entity_poly.pdbx_strand_id
1 'polypeptide(L)'
;MFRNGRFFCRSCGREWILEKRKNPRLQPPTDTNFSNEILLEFLSLFNTSPNLGHLLESFTSLAFYKLGIPGVSVMIYEPRLDRMTVMSVKNQKSSLSRVAQHFEIKKGEDNGPLTECIEHCKSIYYKFADQKHKHFKQYARLNRTVAALAVPIHLNGEVLGIITVDYNRDDPEKAENDRYFLELLAAQFAVTLKNRILFEVSQTQSRNFRSLHSAALRLSSLGFKYKVEIFRVILLSLTEFSENDLYSLFEWNKDNHTLFGHFLTGNITSPEIRMDVDMARQSTFKIRIQTTDKETETVGDIKRRISRKELEPIPGELSIPVKRYEFFLKEVFELTDSKLALSSDFPELEKFGMLGLNLAILPVVHTDKSDIVIILGKRKDRHFNAEELEVLNAFSIQAGISIQNYHLFDQRAQKERLDKEIEIAKELQKSLLPRKMPEHGGYEFAGTMVPARGVGGDYYDFITDPFNTETVICIGDVSGKGVPAGIVMATVRTIIHSLVRKKVSPWDIVNTVNTYIFQNYKESSSPRFMSMTVIKWEMNRNEFQFSGAGQGTLYLLRNSTKKIEEIPTNGIILGIDPDISKFENINQFRMLPGDLLIMCTDGVLEASNQEGIQFETDRFKKSILQFQGEPLQAMLDGIVSEIRKFTGNQEQMDDITLAAIRRIR
;
A
#
# COMPACT_ATOMS: atom_id res chain seq x y z
N MET A 1 -5.82 -68.59 35.31
CA MET A 1 -5.71 -70.06 35.26
C MET A 1 -6.57 -70.61 36.38
N PHE A 2 -7.46 -71.56 36.11
CA PHE A 2 -8.34 -72.13 37.13
C PHE A 2 -7.85 -73.54 37.47
N ARG A 3 -7.52 -73.78 38.75
CA ARG A 3 -7.06 -75.09 39.27
C ARG A 3 -7.57 -75.26 40.69
N ASN A 4 -8.00 -76.48 41.05
CA ASN A 4 -8.53 -76.85 42.37
C ASN A 4 -9.56 -75.85 42.96
N GLY A 5 -10.50 -75.38 42.13
CA GLY A 5 -11.59 -74.51 42.57
C GLY A 5 -11.24 -73.04 42.80
N ARG A 6 -10.01 -72.60 42.49
CA ARG A 6 -9.52 -71.23 42.72
C ARG A 6 -8.97 -70.59 41.44
N PHE A 7 -9.11 -69.28 41.33
CA PHE A 7 -8.61 -68.49 40.19
C PHE A 7 -7.21 -67.95 40.48
N PHE A 8 -6.27 -68.17 39.57
CA PHE A 8 -4.89 -67.67 39.68
C PHE A 8 -4.54 -66.77 38.49
N CYS A 9 -3.80 -65.68 38.74
CA CYS A 9 -3.27 -64.81 37.70
C CYS A 9 -2.23 -65.57 36.85
N ARG A 10 -2.36 -65.55 35.51
CA ARG A 10 -1.40 -66.24 34.62
C ARG A 10 -0.02 -65.57 34.56
N SER A 11 0.08 -64.28 34.88
CA SER A 11 1.31 -63.51 34.75
C SER A 11 2.18 -63.51 36.02
N CYS A 12 1.56 -63.61 37.20
CA CYS A 12 2.28 -63.52 38.49
C CYS A 12 1.95 -64.64 39.50
N GLY A 13 1.09 -65.60 39.15
CA GLY A 13 0.81 -66.78 39.97
C GLY A 13 0.00 -66.57 41.24
N ARG A 14 -0.40 -65.33 41.58
CA ARG A 14 -1.20 -65.04 42.79
C ARG A 14 -2.67 -65.46 42.65
N GLU A 15 -3.25 -65.93 43.75
CA GLU A 15 -4.66 -66.29 43.88
C GLU A 15 -5.56 -65.03 43.87
N TRP A 16 -6.64 -65.07 43.10
CA TRP A 16 -7.68 -64.05 43.05
C TRP A 16 -8.86 -64.47 43.94
N ILE A 17 -9.12 -63.70 44.99
CA ILE A 17 -10.29 -63.88 45.85
C ILE A 17 -11.40 -62.96 45.31
N LEU A 18 -12.48 -63.55 44.81
CA LEU A 18 -13.68 -62.82 44.39
C LEU A 18 -14.54 -62.51 45.62
N GLU A 19 -14.35 -61.34 46.23
CA GLU A 19 -15.32 -60.80 47.20
C GLU A 19 -16.57 -60.30 46.45
N LYS A 20 -17.73 -60.93 46.72
CA LYS A 20 -19.03 -60.38 46.35
C LYS A 20 -19.29 -59.12 47.20
N ARG A 21 -18.90 -57.94 46.71
CA ARG A 21 -19.51 -56.69 47.17
C ARG A 21 -20.98 -56.67 46.73
N LYS A 22 -21.90 -56.91 47.66
CA LYS A 22 -23.31 -56.54 47.49
C LYS A 22 -23.38 -55.01 47.51
N ASN A 23 -23.21 -54.36 46.36
CA ASN A 23 -23.73 -53.01 46.18
C ASN A 23 -25.24 -53.14 46.02
N PRO A 24 -26.08 -52.63 46.94
CA PRO A 24 -27.49 -52.47 46.61
C PRO A 24 -27.55 -51.50 45.42
N ARG A 25 -28.19 -51.92 44.32
CA ARG A 25 -28.63 -50.97 43.30
C ARG A 25 -29.64 -50.05 43.98
N LEU A 26 -29.20 -48.84 44.34
CA LEU A 26 -30.09 -47.77 44.77
C LEU A 26 -31.05 -47.49 43.60
N GLN A 27 -32.35 -47.64 43.86
CA GLN A 27 -33.38 -47.20 42.94
C GLN A 27 -33.41 -45.66 42.93
N PRO A 28 -33.84 -45.01 41.82
CA PRO A 28 -34.11 -43.58 41.84
C PRO A 28 -35.06 -43.24 43.00
N PRO A 29 -34.89 -42.09 43.66
CA PRO A 29 -35.70 -41.74 44.83
C PRO A 29 -37.19 -41.76 44.46
N THR A 30 -37.99 -42.47 45.25
CA THR A 30 -39.45 -42.60 45.06
C THR A 30 -40.22 -41.34 45.39
N ASP A 31 -39.58 -40.35 46.02
CA ASP A 31 -40.12 -39.02 46.31
C ASP A 31 -39.28 -37.94 45.62
N THR A 32 -39.46 -37.75 44.30
CA THR A 32 -39.12 -36.46 43.70
C THR A 32 -40.25 -35.48 44.00
N ASN A 33 -40.10 -34.68 45.05
CA ASN A 33 -40.95 -33.52 45.35
C ASN A 33 -40.95 -32.43 44.25
N PHE A 34 -40.34 -32.69 43.09
CA PHE A 34 -40.33 -31.79 41.94
C PHE A 34 -41.44 -32.22 40.97
N SER A 35 -42.52 -31.45 40.92
CA SER A 35 -43.61 -31.67 39.98
C SER A 35 -43.14 -31.43 38.54
N ASN A 36 -43.69 -32.19 37.58
CA ASN A 36 -43.52 -31.94 36.13
C ASN A 36 -43.80 -30.48 35.73
N GLU A 37 -44.61 -29.78 36.52
CA GLU A 37 -44.93 -28.36 36.39
C GLU A 37 -43.69 -27.45 36.52
N ILE A 38 -42.79 -27.70 37.47
CA ILE A 38 -41.55 -26.92 37.63
C ILE A 38 -40.66 -27.09 36.40
N LEU A 39 -40.55 -28.32 35.88
CA LEU A 39 -39.76 -28.60 34.68
C LEU A 39 -40.32 -27.88 33.44
N LEU A 40 -41.65 -27.84 33.31
CA LEU A 40 -42.32 -27.08 32.23
C LEU A 40 -42.08 -25.56 32.35
N GLU A 41 -42.06 -25.00 33.56
CA GLU A 41 -41.69 -23.59 33.78
C GLU A 41 -40.26 -23.30 33.29
N PHE A 42 -39.28 -24.15 33.61
CA PHE A 42 -37.91 -23.99 33.11
C PHE A 42 -37.84 -24.11 31.58
N LEU A 43 -38.55 -25.07 30.98
CA LEU A 43 -38.60 -25.22 29.52
C LEU A 43 -39.22 -23.99 28.83
N SER A 44 -40.18 -23.33 29.46
CA SER A 44 -40.79 -22.10 28.93
C SER A 44 -39.80 -20.93 28.84
N LEU A 45 -38.85 -20.83 29.79
CA LEU A 45 -37.83 -19.76 29.79
C LEU A 45 -36.92 -19.83 28.56
N PHE A 46 -36.59 -21.04 28.12
CA PHE A 46 -35.70 -21.26 26.97
C PHE A 46 -36.27 -20.72 25.66
N ASN A 47 -37.59 -20.70 25.52
CA ASN A 47 -38.30 -20.24 24.32
C ASN A 47 -38.71 -18.76 24.37
N THR A 48 -38.87 -18.19 25.56
CA THR A 48 -39.44 -16.83 25.72
C THR A 48 -38.41 -15.72 25.97
N SER A 49 -37.17 -16.06 26.30
CA SER A 49 -36.15 -15.07 26.66
C SER A 49 -35.59 -14.28 25.45
N PRO A 50 -35.43 -12.94 25.54
CA PRO A 50 -35.02 -12.10 24.41
C PRO A 50 -33.52 -12.21 24.08
N ASN A 51 -32.65 -12.32 25.08
CA ASN A 51 -31.19 -12.44 24.93
C ASN A 51 -30.60 -13.38 25.98
N LEU A 52 -29.31 -13.71 25.84
CA LEU A 52 -28.61 -14.64 26.73
C LEU A 52 -28.60 -14.16 28.19
N GLY A 53 -28.36 -12.87 28.44
CA GLY A 53 -28.36 -12.31 29.79
C GLY A 53 -29.70 -12.47 30.51
N HIS A 54 -30.80 -12.12 29.85
CA HIS A 54 -32.15 -12.25 30.41
C HIS A 54 -32.53 -13.71 30.67
N LEU A 55 -32.11 -14.62 29.78
CA LEU A 55 -32.31 -16.06 29.96
C LEU A 55 -31.63 -16.56 31.23
N LEU A 56 -30.37 -16.16 31.46
CA LEU A 56 -29.59 -16.56 32.61
C LEU A 56 -30.13 -15.99 33.92
N GLU A 57 -30.53 -14.72 33.94
CA GLU A 57 -31.15 -14.08 35.11
C GLU A 57 -32.50 -14.72 35.47
N SER A 58 -33.30 -15.06 34.45
CA SER A 58 -34.58 -15.73 34.65
C SER A 58 -34.37 -17.14 35.17
N PHE A 59 -33.38 -17.87 34.62
CA PHE A 59 -33.01 -19.21 35.06
C PHE A 59 -32.54 -19.23 36.52
N THR A 60 -31.58 -18.37 36.90
CA THR A 60 -31.07 -18.32 38.28
C THR A 60 -32.15 -17.87 39.26
N SER A 61 -33.02 -16.94 38.87
CA SER A 61 -34.15 -16.51 39.71
C SER A 61 -35.16 -17.64 39.93
N LEU A 62 -35.54 -18.37 38.88
CA LEU A 62 -36.48 -19.49 38.98
C LEU A 62 -35.90 -20.61 39.85
N ALA A 63 -34.63 -20.97 39.64
CA ALA A 63 -33.92 -21.98 40.45
C ALA A 63 -33.84 -21.58 41.92
N PHE A 64 -33.54 -20.31 42.21
CA PHE A 64 -33.47 -19.81 43.59
C PHE A 64 -34.82 -19.91 44.32
N TYR A 65 -35.91 -19.44 43.70
CA TYR A 65 -37.22 -19.38 44.37
C TYR A 65 -37.95 -20.73 44.42
N LYS A 66 -37.94 -21.51 43.33
CA LYS A 66 -38.74 -22.74 43.24
C LYS A 66 -38.05 -23.96 43.85
N LEU A 67 -36.71 -24.02 43.81
CA LEU A 67 -35.96 -25.15 44.37
C LEU A 67 -35.56 -24.91 45.84
N GLY A 68 -35.85 -23.72 46.40
CA GLY A 68 -35.54 -23.38 47.78
C GLY A 68 -34.03 -23.40 48.09
N ILE A 69 -33.21 -23.07 47.09
CA ILE A 69 -31.75 -23.15 47.16
C ILE A 69 -31.18 -21.84 47.75
N PRO A 70 -30.24 -21.90 48.73
CA PRO A 70 -29.60 -20.73 49.33
C PRO A 70 -28.82 -19.80 48.38
N GLY A 71 -28.27 -20.35 47.31
CA GLY A 71 -27.53 -19.61 46.29
C GLY A 71 -27.36 -20.42 45.00
N VAL A 72 -27.46 -19.75 43.86
CA VAL A 72 -27.25 -20.34 42.53
C VAL A 72 -26.46 -19.37 41.66
N SER A 73 -25.48 -19.89 40.93
CA SER A 73 -24.81 -19.14 39.87
C SER A 73 -24.65 -19.99 38.63
N VAL A 74 -24.63 -19.30 37.48
CA VAL A 74 -24.31 -19.89 36.20
C VAL A 74 -23.05 -19.24 35.67
N MET A 75 -22.06 -20.09 35.42
CA MET A 75 -20.85 -19.75 34.70
C MET A 75 -21.00 -20.19 33.25
N ILE A 76 -20.59 -19.36 32.31
CA ILE A 76 -20.54 -19.72 30.88
C ILE A 76 -19.09 -19.68 30.44
N TYR A 77 -18.73 -20.62 29.59
CA TYR A 77 -17.47 -20.58 28.88
C TYR A 77 -17.51 -19.49 27.82
N GLU A 78 -16.62 -18.52 27.94
CA GLU A 78 -16.42 -17.46 26.97
C GLU A 78 -15.31 -17.88 26.00
N PRO A 79 -15.63 -18.32 24.77
CA PRO A 79 -14.63 -18.87 23.86
C PRO A 79 -13.55 -17.84 23.49
N ARG A 80 -13.91 -16.55 23.51
CA ARG A 80 -13.02 -15.42 23.16
C ARG A 80 -11.84 -15.25 24.11
N LEU A 81 -12.01 -15.62 25.38
CA LEU A 81 -11.03 -15.36 26.44
C LEU A 81 -10.52 -16.65 27.09
N ASP A 82 -10.90 -17.80 26.53
CA ASP A 82 -10.56 -19.16 26.99
C ASP A 82 -10.74 -19.32 28.52
N ARG A 83 -11.84 -18.74 29.02
CA ARG A 83 -12.16 -18.67 30.45
C ARG A 83 -13.66 -18.83 30.67
N MET A 84 -14.03 -19.33 31.85
CA MET A 84 -15.40 -19.28 32.34
C MET A 84 -15.60 -18.08 33.25
N THR A 85 -16.67 -17.34 33.03
CA THR A 85 -17.06 -16.18 33.85
C THR A 85 -18.44 -16.39 34.44
N VAL A 86 -18.68 -15.84 35.63
CA VAL A 86 -20.01 -15.86 36.25
C VAL A 86 -20.90 -14.87 35.52
N MET A 87 -21.86 -15.38 34.76
CA MET A 87 -22.77 -14.55 33.96
C MET A 87 -24.05 -14.18 34.71
N SER A 88 -24.47 -15.01 35.66
CA SER A 88 -25.63 -14.72 36.51
C SER A 88 -25.49 -15.37 37.88
N VAL A 89 -25.95 -14.67 38.91
CA VAL A 89 -25.91 -15.14 40.30
C VAL A 89 -27.13 -14.64 41.07
N LYS A 90 -27.70 -15.52 41.88
CA LYS A 90 -28.79 -15.21 42.81
C LYS A 90 -28.51 -15.85 44.17
N ASN A 91 -28.58 -15.05 45.23
CA ASN A 91 -28.35 -15.49 46.60
C ASN A 91 -29.26 -14.71 47.57
N GLN A 92 -29.29 -15.13 48.85
CA GLN A 92 -30.12 -14.49 49.88
C GLN A 92 -29.71 -13.05 50.23
N LYS A 93 -28.54 -12.55 49.78
CA LYS A 93 -28.03 -11.21 50.10
C LYS A 93 -27.52 -10.49 48.85
N SER A 94 -28.28 -9.50 48.38
CA SER A 94 -27.98 -8.72 47.17
C SER A 94 -26.63 -8.00 47.16
N SER A 95 -26.05 -7.65 48.32
CA SER A 95 -24.73 -7.00 48.42
C SER A 95 -23.55 -7.92 48.06
N LEU A 96 -23.78 -9.23 47.93
CA LEU A 96 -22.75 -10.24 47.69
C LEU A 96 -22.66 -10.72 46.23
N SER A 97 -23.61 -10.35 45.37
CA SER A 97 -23.60 -10.70 43.94
C SER A 97 -22.40 -10.11 43.20
N ARG A 98 -21.96 -8.91 43.58
CA ARG A 98 -20.77 -8.26 43.00
C ARG A 98 -19.47 -9.03 43.22
N VAL A 99 -19.30 -9.71 44.36
CA VAL A 99 -18.08 -10.49 44.63
C VAL A 99 -18.04 -11.76 43.78
N ALA A 100 -19.19 -12.39 43.56
CA ALA A 100 -19.31 -13.58 42.73
C ALA A 100 -19.12 -13.28 41.22
N GLN A 101 -19.58 -12.12 40.75
CA GLN A 101 -19.45 -11.71 39.33
C GLN A 101 -18.00 -11.49 38.87
N HIS A 102 -17.04 -11.28 39.79
CA HIS A 102 -15.62 -11.14 39.46
C HIS A 102 -14.86 -12.47 39.48
N PHE A 103 -15.55 -13.59 39.71
CA PHE A 103 -14.93 -14.91 39.70
C PHE A 103 -14.79 -15.42 38.26
N GLU A 104 -13.56 -15.76 37.88
CA GLU A 104 -13.23 -16.35 36.58
C GLU A 104 -12.39 -17.61 36.76
N ILE A 105 -12.55 -18.57 35.83
CA ILE A 105 -11.72 -19.78 35.75
C ILE A 105 -11.04 -19.73 34.39
N LYS A 106 -9.71 -19.62 34.38
CA LYS A 106 -8.94 -19.74 33.14
C LYS A 106 -8.60 -21.19 32.87
N LYS A 107 -8.56 -21.56 31.59
CA LYS A 107 -8.14 -22.90 31.19
C LYS A 107 -6.68 -23.15 31.58
N GLY A 108 -6.42 -24.31 32.19
CA GLY A 108 -5.09 -24.70 32.66
C GLY A 108 -4.72 -24.22 34.07
N GLU A 109 -5.55 -23.39 34.72
CA GLU A 109 -5.41 -23.07 36.14
C GLU A 109 -6.17 -24.09 37.01
N ASP A 110 -5.49 -24.64 38.02
CA ASP A 110 -6.12 -25.50 39.02
C ASP A 110 -7.00 -24.68 39.96
N ASN A 111 -8.27 -24.56 39.59
CA ASN A 111 -9.32 -23.90 40.37
C ASN A 111 -10.12 -24.92 41.22
N GLY A 112 -9.55 -26.10 41.49
CA GLY A 112 -10.13 -27.14 42.33
C GLY A 112 -11.37 -27.78 41.70
N PRO A 113 -12.51 -27.87 42.43
CA PRO A 113 -13.64 -28.72 42.04
C PRO A 113 -14.36 -28.26 40.76
N LEU A 114 -14.24 -26.98 40.40
CA LEU A 114 -14.82 -26.45 39.16
C LEU A 114 -13.98 -26.85 37.94
N THR A 115 -12.64 -26.93 38.07
CA THR A 115 -11.77 -27.47 37.02
C THR A 115 -12.03 -28.96 36.82
N GLU A 116 -12.17 -29.73 37.90
CA GLU A 116 -12.52 -31.16 37.85
C GLU A 116 -13.87 -31.40 37.15
N CYS A 117 -14.86 -30.54 37.43
CA CYS A 117 -16.17 -30.56 36.77
C CYS A 117 -16.06 -30.38 35.24
N ILE A 118 -15.19 -29.47 34.79
CA ILE A 118 -14.95 -29.21 33.36
C ILE A 118 -14.18 -30.38 32.72
N GLU A 119 -13.06 -30.79 33.31
CA GLU A 119 -12.18 -31.81 32.72
C GLU A 119 -12.80 -33.20 32.66
N HIS A 120 -13.58 -33.56 33.68
CA HIS A 120 -14.23 -34.86 33.74
C HIS A 120 -15.68 -34.85 33.25
N CYS A 121 -16.24 -33.67 32.94
CA CYS A 121 -17.61 -33.51 32.50
C CYS A 121 -18.60 -34.22 33.44
N LYS A 122 -18.41 -34.03 34.75
CA LYS A 122 -19.20 -34.68 35.82
C LYS A 122 -19.59 -33.69 36.89
N SER A 123 -20.74 -33.92 37.51
CA SER A 123 -21.19 -33.15 38.66
C SER A 123 -20.29 -33.41 39.87
N ILE A 124 -19.80 -32.35 40.50
CA ILE A 124 -18.88 -32.42 41.65
C ILE A 124 -19.52 -31.76 42.86
N TYR A 125 -19.74 -32.55 43.92
CA TYR A 125 -20.10 -32.03 45.24
C TYR A 125 -18.82 -31.77 46.04
N TYR A 126 -18.71 -30.60 46.67
CA TYR A 126 -17.53 -30.25 47.46
C TYR A 126 -17.89 -29.37 48.65
N LYS A 127 -17.07 -29.48 49.71
CA LYS A 127 -17.15 -28.60 50.87
C LYS A 127 -16.20 -27.44 50.68
N PHE A 128 -16.65 -26.24 51.03
CA PHE A 128 -15.79 -25.06 50.94
C PHE A 128 -14.62 -25.08 51.94
N ALA A 129 -14.79 -25.76 53.08
CA ALA A 129 -13.74 -25.91 54.09
C ALA A 129 -12.52 -26.69 53.59
N ASP A 130 -12.73 -27.63 52.66
CA ASP A 130 -11.69 -28.51 52.13
C ASP A 130 -10.90 -27.85 50.99
N GLN A 131 -11.38 -26.72 50.48
CA GLN A 131 -10.76 -26.04 49.33
C GLN A 131 -9.56 -25.20 49.78
N LYS A 132 -8.42 -25.41 49.12
CA LYS A 132 -7.19 -24.64 49.38
C LYS A 132 -7.26 -23.22 48.83
N HIS A 133 -8.01 -23.01 47.75
CA HIS A 133 -8.03 -21.75 47.00
C HIS A 133 -8.71 -20.61 47.78
N LYS A 134 -8.04 -19.45 47.84
CA LYS A 134 -8.43 -18.30 48.68
C LYS A 134 -9.83 -17.76 48.35
N HIS A 135 -10.20 -17.78 47.07
CA HIS A 135 -11.50 -17.29 46.61
C HIS A 135 -12.67 -18.15 47.12
N PHE A 136 -12.52 -19.48 47.20
CA PHE A 136 -13.56 -20.37 47.73
C PHE A 136 -13.80 -20.12 49.23
N LYS A 137 -12.73 -19.93 50.01
CA LYS A 137 -12.83 -19.59 51.44
C LYS A 137 -13.49 -18.24 51.66
N GLN A 138 -13.16 -17.24 50.83
CA GLN A 138 -13.76 -15.92 50.89
C GLN A 138 -15.24 -15.95 50.52
N TYR A 139 -15.59 -16.64 49.43
CA TYR A 139 -16.95 -16.85 48.97
C TYR A 139 -17.82 -17.52 50.05
N ALA A 140 -17.34 -18.63 50.62
CA ALA A 140 -18.05 -19.38 51.66
C ALA A 140 -18.31 -18.55 52.92
N ARG A 141 -17.30 -17.80 53.38
CA ARG A 141 -17.43 -16.92 54.55
C ARG A 141 -18.47 -15.82 54.33
N LEU A 142 -18.49 -15.23 53.14
CA LEU A 142 -19.40 -14.15 52.79
C LEU A 142 -20.85 -14.66 52.65
N ASN A 143 -21.03 -15.78 51.96
CA ASN A 143 -22.36 -16.35 51.68
C ASN A 143 -22.91 -17.23 52.81
N ARG A 144 -22.10 -17.53 53.85
CA ARG A 144 -22.44 -18.50 54.93
C ARG A 144 -22.79 -19.89 54.38
N THR A 145 -22.15 -20.28 53.29
CA THR A 145 -22.35 -21.56 52.62
C THR A 145 -21.29 -22.55 53.10
N VAL A 146 -21.70 -23.80 53.24
CA VAL A 146 -20.88 -24.89 53.81
C VAL A 146 -20.39 -25.83 52.71
N ALA A 147 -21.25 -26.13 51.74
CA ALA A 147 -20.95 -26.98 50.60
C ALA A 147 -21.61 -26.45 49.33
N ALA A 148 -21.19 -26.97 48.17
CA ALA A 148 -21.79 -26.66 46.88
C ALA A 148 -21.76 -27.88 45.96
N LEU A 149 -22.69 -27.88 44.99
CA LEU A 149 -22.75 -28.82 43.89
C LEU A 149 -22.53 -28.06 42.58
N ALA A 150 -21.50 -28.44 41.85
CA ALA A 150 -21.23 -27.94 40.49
C ALA A 150 -21.73 -28.96 39.47
N VAL A 151 -22.58 -28.53 38.55
CA VAL A 151 -23.17 -29.35 37.49
C VAL A 151 -22.76 -28.79 36.13
N PRO A 152 -22.10 -29.58 35.27
CA PRO A 152 -21.67 -29.10 33.96
C PRO A 152 -22.86 -28.96 33.01
N ILE A 153 -22.94 -27.82 32.32
CA ILE A 153 -23.80 -27.63 31.15
C ILE A 153 -22.98 -28.09 29.96
N HIS A 154 -23.28 -29.26 29.39
CA HIS A 154 -22.47 -29.81 28.32
C HIS A 154 -23.31 -30.36 27.16
N LEU A 155 -22.72 -30.35 25.96
CA LEU A 155 -23.29 -30.91 24.74
C LEU A 155 -22.21 -31.75 24.05
N ASN A 156 -22.47 -33.04 23.80
CA ASN A 156 -21.50 -33.97 23.17
C ASN A 156 -20.12 -34.00 23.84
N GLY A 157 -20.05 -33.82 25.16
CA GLY A 157 -18.80 -33.80 25.93
C GLY A 157 -18.08 -32.45 25.97
N GLU A 158 -18.57 -31.43 25.24
CA GLU A 158 -18.09 -30.06 25.35
C GLU A 158 -18.85 -29.33 26.46
N VAL A 159 -18.14 -28.84 27.48
CA VAL A 159 -18.73 -28.08 28.60
C VAL A 159 -18.90 -26.62 28.18
N LEU A 160 -20.15 -26.17 28.04
CA LEU A 160 -20.55 -24.81 27.67
C LEU A 160 -20.65 -23.88 28.88
N GLY A 161 -20.79 -24.43 30.08
CA GLY A 161 -20.93 -23.68 31.32
C GLY A 161 -21.05 -24.59 32.53
N ILE A 162 -21.22 -23.99 33.71
CA ILE A 162 -21.41 -24.71 34.98
C ILE A 162 -22.55 -24.04 35.74
N ILE A 163 -23.49 -24.85 36.24
CA ILE A 163 -24.47 -24.42 37.23
C ILE A 163 -23.90 -24.79 38.60
N THR A 164 -23.72 -23.81 39.48
CA THR A 164 -23.27 -24.05 40.85
C THR A 164 -24.40 -23.73 41.82
N VAL A 165 -24.70 -24.67 42.70
CA VAL A 165 -25.74 -24.60 43.72
C VAL A 165 -25.10 -24.67 45.10
N ASP A 166 -25.43 -23.71 45.95
CA ASP A 166 -24.87 -23.57 47.30
C ASP A 166 -25.77 -24.16 48.39
N TYR A 167 -25.16 -24.80 49.39
CA TYR A 167 -25.84 -25.38 50.56
C TYR A 167 -25.36 -24.75 51.87
N ASN A 168 -26.31 -24.47 52.78
CA ASN A 168 -26.03 -23.89 54.11
C ASN A 168 -25.58 -24.93 55.15
N ARG A 169 -25.60 -26.22 54.80
CA ARG A 169 -25.16 -27.36 55.62
C ARG A 169 -24.47 -28.37 54.71
N ASP A 170 -23.64 -29.23 55.30
CA ASP A 170 -23.09 -30.39 54.62
C ASP A 170 -24.18 -31.46 54.52
N ASP A 171 -24.76 -31.62 53.34
CA ASP A 171 -25.92 -32.48 53.08
C ASP A 171 -25.76 -33.21 51.73
N PRO A 172 -24.95 -34.28 51.70
CA PRO A 172 -24.69 -35.02 50.46
C PRO A 172 -25.92 -35.75 49.92
N GLU A 173 -26.87 -36.15 50.78
CA GLU A 173 -28.10 -36.81 50.34
C GLU A 173 -29.01 -35.83 49.58
N LYS A 174 -29.17 -34.60 50.09
CA LYS A 174 -29.87 -33.55 49.35
C LYS A 174 -29.18 -33.19 48.04
N ALA A 175 -27.85 -33.05 48.06
CA ALA A 175 -27.10 -32.76 46.84
C ALA A 175 -27.26 -33.84 45.78
N GLU A 176 -27.30 -35.12 46.17
CA GLU A 176 -27.53 -36.23 45.24
C GLU A 176 -28.97 -36.22 44.67
N ASN A 177 -29.97 -35.85 45.48
CA ASN A 177 -31.35 -35.67 45.01
C ASN A 177 -31.48 -34.51 44.02
N ASP A 178 -30.82 -33.38 44.31
CA ASP A 178 -30.79 -32.21 43.43
C ASP A 178 -29.99 -32.48 42.14
N ARG A 179 -28.95 -33.33 42.19
CA ARG A 179 -28.04 -33.63 41.08
C ARG A 179 -28.78 -34.11 39.84
N TYR A 180 -29.66 -35.11 39.96
CA TYR A 180 -30.39 -35.66 38.80
C TYR A 180 -31.25 -34.60 38.10
N PHE A 181 -31.92 -33.75 38.89
CA PHE A 181 -32.77 -32.69 38.36
C PHE A 181 -31.95 -31.58 37.70
N LEU A 182 -30.84 -31.16 38.33
CA LEU A 182 -29.96 -30.14 37.79
C LEU A 182 -29.20 -30.63 36.55
N GLU A 183 -28.80 -31.89 36.48
CA GLU A 183 -28.20 -32.50 35.27
C GLU A 183 -29.21 -32.53 34.12
N LEU A 184 -30.48 -32.85 34.39
CA LEU A 184 -31.54 -32.80 33.39
C LEU A 184 -31.80 -31.37 32.88
N LEU A 185 -31.84 -30.39 33.78
CA LEU A 185 -31.94 -28.97 33.40
C LEU A 185 -30.72 -28.51 32.62
N ALA A 186 -29.51 -28.89 33.03
CA ALA A 186 -28.27 -28.55 32.36
C ALA A 186 -28.24 -29.09 30.93
N ALA A 187 -28.70 -30.33 30.70
CA ALA A 187 -28.77 -30.92 29.37
C ALA A 187 -29.74 -30.17 28.44
N GLN A 188 -30.94 -29.82 28.94
CA GLN A 188 -31.91 -29.01 28.16
C GLN A 188 -31.40 -27.59 27.91
N PHE A 189 -30.72 -27.03 28.91
CA PHE A 189 -30.15 -25.71 28.80
C PHE A 189 -28.99 -25.66 27.80
N ALA A 190 -28.17 -26.71 27.71
CA ALA A 190 -27.01 -26.78 26.83
C ALA A 190 -27.35 -26.52 25.36
N VAL A 191 -28.45 -27.10 24.85
CA VAL A 191 -28.89 -26.89 23.45
C VAL A 191 -29.28 -25.43 23.21
N THR A 192 -30.10 -24.87 24.09
CA THR A 192 -30.55 -23.48 23.99
C THR A 192 -29.39 -22.51 24.12
N LEU A 193 -28.48 -22.78 25.07
CA LEU A 193 -27.29 -21.99 25.32
C LEU A 193 -26.35 -21.99 24.11
N LYS A 194 -26.06 -23.16 23.53
CA LYS A 194 -25.23 -23.27 22.31
C LYS A 194 -25.85 -22.48 21.15
N ASN A 195 -27.15 -22.65 20.92
CA ASN A 195 -27.85 -21.95 19.83
C ASN A 195 -27.84 -20.42 20.02
N ARG A 196 -28.00 -19.93 21.25
CA ARG A 196 -27.95 -18.50 21.56
C ARG A 196 -26.54 -17.93 21.39
N ILE A 197 -25.51 -18.64 21.87
CA ILE A 197 -24.11 -18.26 21.67
C ILE A 197 -23.79 -18.19 20.16
N LEU A 198 -24.17 -19.22 19.38
CA LEU A 198 -23.97 -19.23 17.93
C LEU A 198 -24.69 -18.10 17.20
N PHE A 199 -25.92 -17.78 17.61
CA PHE A 199 -26.68 -16.68 17.04
C PHE A 199 -26.02 -15.32 17.30
N GLU A 200 -25.55 -15.06 18.53
CA GLU A 200 -24.84 -13.82 18.87
C GLU A 200 -23.52 -13.67 18.11
N VAL A 201 -22.75 -14.76 17.98
CA VAL A 201 -21.52 -14.78 17.16
C VAL A 201 -21.85 -14.49 15.69
N SER A 202 -22.87 -15.15 15.13
CA SER A 202 -23.28 -14.95 13.74
C SER A 202 -23.77 -13.53 13.46
N GLN A 203 -24.57 -12.93 14.35
CA GLN A 203 -25.00 -11.54 14.21
C GLN A 203 -23.83 -10.56 14.26
N THR A 204 -22.89 -10.77 15.19
CA THR A 204 -21.69 -9.93 15.32
C THR A 204 -20.85 -9.99 14.06
N GLN A 205 -20.59 -11.19 13.53
CA GLN A 205 -19.88 -11.38 12.26
C GLN A 205 -20.58 -10.69 11.09
N SER A 206 -21.90 -10.84 10.96
CA SER A 206 -22.66 -10.19 9.87
C SER A 206 -22.60 -8.66 9.96
N ARG A 207 -22.65 -8.08 11.16
CA ARG A 207 -22.49 -6.64 11.37
C ARG A 207 -21.10 -6.18 10.94
N ASN A 208 -20.05 -6.86 11.39
CA ASN A 208 -18.67 -6.52 11.06
C ASN A 208 -18.42 -6.57 9.55
N PHE A 209 -18.94 -7.61 8.87
CA PHE A 209 -18.84 -7.73 7.41
C PHE A 209 -19.51 -6.57 6.67
N ARG A 210 -20.70 -6.14 7.11
CA ARG A 210 -21.40 -4.99 6.51
C ARG A 210 -20.62 -3.69 6.69
N SER A 211 -20.04 -3.46 7.86
CA SER A 211 -19.18 -2.29 8.10
C SER A 211 -17.93 -2.32 7.20
N LEU A 212 -17.29 -3.49 7.06
CA LEU A 212 -16.10 -3.66 6.20
C LEU A 212 -16.45 -3.35 4.75
N HIS A 213 -17.56 -3.90 4.27
CA HIS A 213 -18.05 -3.65 2.92
C HIS A 213 -18.39 -2.18 2.69
N SER A 214 -19.08 -1.52 3.62
CA SER A 214 -19.40 -0.08 3.55
C SER A 214 -18.15 0.79 3.49
N ALA A 215 -17.14 0.48 4.32
CA ALA A 215 -15.89 1.20 4.32
C ALA A 215 -15.08 0.97 3.03
N ALA A 216 -15.04 -0.26 2.52
CA ALA A 216 -14.44 -0.58 1.23
C ALA A 216 -15.10 0.19 0.09
N LEU A 217 -16.44 0.27 0.08
CA LEU A 217 -17.19 1.06 -0.90
C LEU A 217 -16.77 2.53 -0.84
N ARG A 218 -16.77 3.16 0.33
CA ARG A 218 -16.34 4.58 0.48
C ARG A 218 -14.90 4.80 0.01
N LEU A 219 -13.99 3.89 0.33
CA LEU A 219 -12.60 3.97 -0.11
C LEU A 219 -12.41 3.72 -1.63
N SER A 220 -13.34 3.01 -2.27
CA SER A 220 -13.29 2.71 -3.72
C SER A 220 -14.05 3.71 -4.60
N SER A 221 -15.13 4.31 -4.08
CA SER A 221 -16.01 5.21 -4.85
C SER A 221 -15.49 6.63 -4.95
N LEU A 222 -14.53 7.00 -4.09
CA LEU A 222 -13.97 8.34 -4.07
C LEU A 222 -12.75 8.39 -4.99
N GLY A 223 -12.85 9.18 -6.06
CA GLY A 223 -11.71 9.59 -6.88
C GLY A 223 -10.84 10.58 -6.12
N PHE A 224 -10.25 10.13 -5.02
CA PHE A 224 -9.50 10.96 -4.09
C PHE A 224 -8.41 11.71 -4.83
N LYS A 225 -8.45 13.04 -4.70
CA LYS A 225 -7.49 13.91 -5.37
C LYS A 225 -6.22 14.07 -4.53
N TYR A 226 -6.33 13.83 -3.22
CA TYR A 226 -5.25 13.98 -2.26
C TYR A 226 -5.20 12.80 -1.29
N LYS A 227 -3.98 12.31 -1.02
CA LYS A 227 -3.70 11.22 -0.06
C LYS A 227 -4.33 11.43 1.33
N VAL A 228 -4.39 12.68 1.79
CA VAL A 228 -4.98 13.06 3.09
C VAL A 228 -6.48 12.74 3.18
N GLU A 229 -7.21 12.84 2.07
CA GLU A 229 -8.65 12.51 2.04
C GLU A 229 -8.87 11.01 2.31
N ILE A 230 -7.98 10.16 1.80
CA ILE A 230 -8.01 8.71 2.03
C ILE A 230 -7.78 8.41 3.51
N PHE A 231 -6.75 9.01 4.11
CA PHE A 231 -6.44 8.82 5.53
C PHE A 231 -7.60 9.21 6.43
N ARG A 232 -8.28 10.30 6.11
CA ARG A 232 -9.45 10.73 6.83
C ARG A 232 -10.62 9.74 6.73
N VAL A 233 -10.88 9.22 5.53
CA VAL A 233 -11.93 8.20 5.32
C VAL A 233 -11.57 6.90 6.05
N ILE A 234 -10.29 6.52 6.08
CA ILE A 234 -9.79 5.39 6.87
C ILE A 234 -10.10 5.61 8.35
N LEU A 235 -9.67 6.74 8.93
CA LEU A 235 -9.88 7.06 10.35
C LEU A 235 -11.36 7.15 10.73
N LEU A 236 -12.20 7.77 9.89
CA LEU A 236 -13.64 7.83 10.12
C LEU A 236 -14.28 6.44 10.04
N SER A 237 -13.87 5.61 9.08
CA SER A 237 -14.39 4.24 8.96
C SER A 237 -14.04 3.40 10.19
N LEU A 238 -12.83 3.57 10.76
CA LEU A 238 -12.41 2.90 12.00
C LEU A 238 -13.36 3.12 13.18
N THR A 239 -14.01 4.29 13.25
CA THR A 239 -14.99 4.57 14.31
C THR A 239 -16.24 3.70 14.24
N GLU A 240 -16.55 3.12 13.08
CA GLU A 240 -17.70 2.22 12.93
C GLU A 240 -17.40 0.78 13.39
N PHE A 241 -16.12 0.41 13.48
CA PHE A 241 -15.69 -0.95 13.81
C PHE A 241 -15.39 -1.13 15.29
N SER A 242 -14.85 -0.10 15.93
CA SER A 242 -14.27 -0.22 17.25
C SER A 242 -14.36 1.10 17.99
N GLU A 243 -14.99 1.11 19.17
CA GLU A 243 -15.04 2.29 20.03
C GLU A 243 -13.69 2.52 20.73
N ASN A 244 -12.87 3.40 20.15
CA ASN A 244 -11.57 3.78 20.70
C ASN A 244 -11.60 5.19 21.29
N ASP A 245 -10.80 5.39 22.33
CA ASP A 245 -10.52 6.71 22.89
C ASP A 245 -9.49 7.47 22.02
N LEU A 246 -8.76 6.77 21.14
CA LEU A 246 -7.80 7.34 20.20
C LEU A 246 -7.85 6.64 18.84
N TYR A 247 -7.85 7.45 17.77
CA TYR A 247 -7.65 6.99 16.39
C TYR A 247 -6.52 7.81 15.76
N SER A 248 -5.48 7.12 15.30
CA SER A 248 -4.33 7.75 14.67
C SER A 248 -3.77 6.91 13.54
N LEU A 249 -3.16 7.57 12.57
CA LEU A 249 -2.47 6.99 11.43
C LEU A 249 -1.13 7.70 11.27
N PHE A 250 -0.06 6.94 11.13
CA PHE A 250 1.28 7.45 10.93
C PHE A 250 1.82 6.99 9.58
N GLU A 251 2.43 7.90 8.82
CA GLU A 251 3.11 7.63 7.55
C GLU A 251 4.60 7.99 7.70
N TRP A 252 5.47 7.07 7.31
CA TRP A 252 6.91 7.28 7.29
C TRP A 252 7.41 7.47 5.86
N ASN A 253 7.96 8.65 5.57
CA ASN A 253 8.70 8.92 4.35
C ASN A 253 10.19 8.61 4.56
N LYS A 254 10.65 7.55 3.91
CA LYS A 254 12.03 7.06 4.01
C LYS A 254 13.06 7.97 3.34
N ASP A 255 12.69 8.65 2.25
CA ASP A 255 13.64 9.39 1.41
C ASP A 255 14.17 10.64 2.11
N ASN A 256 13.31 11.32 2.87
CA ASN A 256 13.67 12.50 3.66
C ASN A 256 13.67 12.21 5.17
N HIS A 257 13.51 10.95 5.57
CA HIS A 257 13.33 10.52 6.95
C HIS A 257 12.32 11.37 7.73
N THR A 258 11.13 11.59 7.17
CA THR A 258 10.04 12.32 7.84
C THR A 258 8.91 11.40 8.30
N LEU A 259 8.38 11.64 9.49
CA LEU A 259 7.21 10.94 10.02
C LEU A 259 6.03 11.90 10.08
N PHE A 260 4.93 11.54 9.41
CA PHE A 260 3.67 12.26 9.41
C PHE A 260 2.64 11.57 10.29
N GLY A 261 2.04 12.30 11.23
CA GLY A 261 0.94 11.81 12.07
C GLY A 261 -0.40 12.45 11.68
N HIS A 262 -1.46 11.63 11.62
CA HIS A 262 -2.83 12.01 11.32
C HIS A 262 -3.74 11.52 12.46
N PHE A 263 -4.56 12.40 13.03
CA PHE A 263 -5.40 12.11 14.20
C PHE A 263 -6.85 12.50 13.94
N LEU A 264 -7.79 11.66 14.41
CA LEU A 264 -9.21 12.00 14.35
C LEU A 264 -9.57 12.95 15.50
N THR A 265 -9.75 14.23 15.20
CA THR A 265 -10.31 15.22 16.13
C THR A 265 -11.82 15.29 15.90
N GLY A 266 -12.62 15.41 16.98
CA GLY A 266 -14.07 15.17 17.00
C GLY A 266 -14.97 16.13 16.20
N ASN A 267 -14.47 16.80 15.15
CA ASN A 267 -15.27 17.67 14.29
C ASN A 267 -14.83 17.59 12.81
N ILE A 268 -15.80 17.65 11.90
CA ILE A 268 -15.60 17.56 10.44
C ILE A 268 -14.85 18.79 9.89
N THR A 269 -14.81 19.90 10.62
CA THR A 269 -14.14 21.15 10.24
C THR A 269 -12.89 21.46 11.06
N SER A 270 -12.50 20.61 12.02
CA SER A 270 -11.34 20.87 12.89
C SER A 270 -10.02 20.59 12.18
N PRO A 271 -8.97 21.38 12.47
CA PRO A 271 -7.67 21.21 11.84
C PRO A 271 -7.05 19.88 12.26
N GLU A 272 -6.53 19.19 11.27
CA GLU A 272 -5.69 18.00 11.41
C GLU A 272 -4.40 18.38 12.14
N ILE A 273 -4.02 17.64 13.20
CA ILE A 273 -2.72 17.81 13.84
C ILE A 273 -1.69 17.06 12.99
N ARG A 274 -1.16 17.73 11.97
CA ARG A 274 -0.04 17.21 11.18
C ARG A 274 1.26 17.44 11.96
N MET A 275 1.90 16.33 12.34
CA MET A 275 3.24 16.36 12.90
C MET A 275 4.23 16.09 11.77
N ASP A 276 5.17 16.99 11.52
CA ASP A 276 6.24 16.82 10.53
C ASP A 276 7.58 16.83 11.28
N VAL A 277 8.39 15.79 11.08
CA VAL A 277 9.62 15.56 11.84
C VAL A 277 10.75 15.15 10.88
N ASP A 278 11.61 16.09 10.47
CA ASP A 278 12.82 15.82 9.66
C ASP A 278 13.93 15.21 10.53
N MET A 279 14.19 13.91 10.37
CA MET A 279 15.12 13.17 11.21
C MET A 279 16.60 13.29 10.80
N ALA A 280 16.92 13.83 9.63
CA ALA A 280 18.28 13.82 9.11
C ALA A 280 19.17 14.94 9.67
N ARG A 281 18.61 15.93 10.40
CA ARG A 281 19.32 17.19 10.72
C ARG A 281 19.34 17.67 12.17
N GLN A 282 18.67 17.00 13.13
CA GLN A 282 18.57 17.53 14.51
C GLN A 282 18.83 16.47 15.58
N SER A 283 19.28 16.87 16.78
CA SER A 283 19.46 15.99 17.96
C SER A 283 18.24 15.96 18.88
N THR A 284 17.32 16.91 18.69
CA THR A 284 16.06 17.10 19.41
C THR A 284 15.09 17.81 18.46
N PHE A 285 13.88 17.29 18.26
CA PHE A 285 12.92 17.88 17.32
C PHE A 285 12.07 19.00 17.93
N LYS A 286 11.41 19.82 17.12
CA LYS A 286 10.32 20.72 17.54
C LYS A 286 9.09 20.41 16.72
N ILE A 287 8.01 20.00 17.37
CA ILE A 287 6.74 19.69 16.68
C ILE A 287 6.06 21.00 16.30
N ARG A 288 6.00 21.31 15.00
CA ARG A 288 5.32 22.49 14.46
C ARG A 288 3.94 22.08 13.94
N ILE A 289 2.92 22.28 14.76
CA ILE A 289 1.52 22.05 14.37
C ILE A 289 1.04 23.32 13.64
N GLN A 290 0.71 23.22 12.35
CA GLN A 290 0.05 24.31 11.61
C GLN A 290 -1.47 24.18 11.79
N THR A 291 -2.06 25.06 12.60
CA THR A 291 -3.50 25.33 12.57
C THR A 291 -3.71 26.77 12.14
N THR A 292 -4.59 27.00 11.17
CA THR A 292 -4.95 28.35 10.72
C THR A 292 -5.67 29.14 11.82
N ASP A 293 -5.11 30.32 12.08
CA ASP A 293 -5.54 31.51 12.82
C ASP A 293 -6.75 31.43 13.78
N LYS A 294 -6.48 31.58 15.09
CA LYS A 294 -6.92 32.74 15.89
C LYS A 294 -6.26 32.81 17.27
N GLU A 295 -6.26 34.04 17.80
CA GLU A 295 -5.40 34.67 18.81
C GLU A 295 -5.39 34.08 20.24
N THR A 296 -4.16 33.98 20.77
CA THR A 296 -3.66 34.21 22.14
C THR A 296 -4.54 33.92 23.37
N GLU A 297 -4.13 32.90 24.15
CA GLU A 297 -4.34 32.83 25.61
C GLU A 297 -2.98 32.76 26.33
N THR A 298 -2.85 33.45 27.47
CA THR A 298 -1.62 33.55 28.27
C THR A 298 -1.53 32.48 29.36
N VAL A 299 -0.29 32.15 29.75
CA VAL A 299 0.15 31.05 30.65
C VAL A 299 -0.55 31.00 32.03
N GLY A 300 -1.29 32.05 32.43
CA GLY A 300 -2.01 32.12 33.71
C GLY A 300 -3.25 31.23 33.78
N ASP A 301 -3.97 31.03 32.67
CA ASP A 301 -5.24 30.29 32.67
C ASP A 301 -5.04 28.75 32.69
N ILE A 302 -3.86 28.30 32.27
CA ILE A 302 -3.45 26.89 32.22
C ILE A 302 -3.38 26.26 33.63
N LYS A 303 -2.91 27.02 34.64
CA LYS A 303 -2.75 26.48 36.00
C LYS A 303 -4.06 26.18 36.72
N ARG A 304 -5.19 26.78 36.31
CA ARG A 304 -6.50 26.53 36.95
C ARG A 304 -7.20 25.27 36.40
N ARG A 305 -6.97 24.89 35.14
CA ARG A 305 -7.61 23.73 34.49
C ARG A 305 -7.06 22.37 34.92
N ILE A 306 -5.82 22.29 35.43
CA ILE A 306 -5.18 21.02 35.87
C ILE A 306 -5.94 20.33 37.04
N SER A 307 -6.86 21.03 37.72
CA SER A 307 -7.59 20.49 38.86
C SER A 307 -8.87 19.69 38.53
N ARG A 308 -9.29 19.61 37.25
CA ARG A 308 -10.47 18.80 36.85
C ARG A 308 -10.17 17.97 35.59
N LYS A 309 -10.33 16.65 35.73
CA LYS A 309 -10.19 15.62 34.70
C LYS A 309 -11.15 15.89 33.52
N GLU A 310 -10.58 16.13 32.34
CA GLU A 310 -11.13 15.82 31.00
C GLU A 310 -9.96 15.99 30.01
N LEU A 311 -9.74 15.02 29.12
CA LEU A 311 -8.63 15.00 28.17
C LEU A 311 -8.95 15.93 26.99
N GLU A 312 -8.26 17.06 26.89
CA GLU A 312 -8.10 17.83 25.64
C GLU A 312 -6.61 17.86 25.26
N PRO A 313 -6.23 17.73 23.96
CA PRO A 313 -4.85 17.82 23.53
C PRO A 313 -4.31 19.24 23.73
N ILE A 314 -3.12 19.34 24.35
CA ILE A 314 -2.47 20.59 24.75
C ILE A 314 -1.60 21.13 23.59
N PRO A 315 -1.65 22.42 23.23
CA PRO A 315 -0.67 23.05 22.35
C PRO A 315 0.68 23.26 23.07
N GLY A 316 1.80 22.84 22.46
CA GLY A 316 3.15 23.15 22.96
C GLY A 316 4.27 22.49 22.15
N GLU A 317 5.40 23.19 21.98
CA GLU A 317 6.62 22.65 21.37
C GLU A 317 7.11 21.46 22.21
N LEU A 318 6.92 20.25 21.68
CA LEU A 318 7.45 19.04 22.28
C LEU A 318 8.77 18.70 21.61
N SER A 319 9.82 18.58 22.43
CA SER A 319 11.17 18.27 21.96
C SER A 319 11.61 16.88 22.37
N ILE A 320 11.88 16.03 21.37
CA ILE A 320 12.19 14.61 21.56
C ILE A 320 13.50 14.26 20.85
N PRO A 321 14.44 13.54 21.49
CA PRO A 321 15.67 13.09 20.86
C PRO A 321 15.44 12.01 19.79
N VAL A 322 16.10 12.13 18.64
CA VAL A 322 15.96 11.26 17.45
C VAL A 322 16.27 9.80 17.75
N LYS A 323 17.30 9.55 18.55
CA LYS A 323 17.76 8.20 18.91
C LYS A 323 16.70 7.35 19.62
N ARG A 324 15.63 7.95 20.17
CA ARG A 324 14.52 7.19 20.78
C ARG A 324 13.47 6.73 19.78
N TYR A 325 13.37 7.33 18.59
CA TYR A 325 12.42 6.91 17.57
C TYR A 325 12.90 5.73 16.71
N GLU A 326 14.21 5.45 16.64
CA GLU A 326 14.72 4.30 15.89
C GLU A 326 14.10 2.98 16.37
N PHE A 327 13.88 2.83 17.67
CA PHE A 327 13.24 1.66 18.24
C PHE A 327 11.75 1.56 17.83
N PHE A 328 11.01 2.67 17.95
CA PHE A 328 9.62 2.74 17.50
C PHE A 328 9.48 2.44 16.00
N LEU A 329 10.32 3.06 15.14
CA LEU A 329 10.27 2.85 13.70
C LEU A 329 10.58 1.40 13.33
N LYS A 330 11.62 0.82 13.95
CA LYS A 330 12.01 -0.56 13.72
C LYS A 330 10.96 -1.54 14.19
N GLU A 331 10.40 -1.37 15.38
CA GLU A 331 9.41 -2.31 15.90
C GLU A 331 8.02 -2.16 15.29
N VAL A 332 7.63 -0.97 14.82
CA VAL A 332 6.26 -0.69 14.38
C VAL A 332 6.10 -0.73 12.86
N PHE A 333 7.03 -0.17 12.10
CA PHE A 333 6.97 -0.18 10.63
C PHE A 333 7.59 -1.45 9.99
N GLU A 334 8.27 -2.30 10.77
CA GLU A 334 8.66 -3.65 10.32
C GLU A 334 7.58 -4.71 10.61
N LEU A 335 6.44 -4.35 11.21
CA LEU A 335 5.35 -5.29 11.46
C LEU A 335 4.69 -5.73 10.16
N THR A 336 4.54 -7.04 10.00
CA THR A 336 3.72 -7.66 8.95
C THR A 336 2.30 -7.96 9.42
N ASP A 337 2.12 -8.14 10.74
CA ASP A 337 0.85 -8.50 11.37
C ASP A 337 0.47 -7.50 12.46
N SER A 338 -0.83 -7.41 12.75
CA SER A 338 -1.35 -6.59 13.85
C SER A 338 -0.76 -7.01 15.20
N LYS A 339 -0.31 -6.03 15.99
CA LYS A 339 0.27 -6.24 17.33
C LYS A 339 -0.57 -5.54 18.41
N LEU A 340 -0.84 -6.25 19.50
CA LEU A 340 -1.34 -5.65 20.73
C LEU A 340 -0.18 -5.22 21.62
N ALA A 341 -0.31 -4.06 22.24
CA ALA A 341 0.67 -3.55 23.19
C ALA A 341 0.03 -2.62 24.21
N LEU A 342 0.72 -2.39 25.32
CA LEU A 342 0.45 -1.27 26.20
C LEU A 342 1.24 -0.06 25.72
N SER A 343 0.73 1.15 26.01
CA SER A 343 1.50 2.37 25.75
C SER A 343 2.88 2.38 26.42
N SER A 344 3.04 1.64 27.54
CA SER A 344 4.32 1.47 28.23
C SER A 344 5.35 0.66 27.45
N ASP A 345 4.90 -0.17 26.51
CA ASP A 345 5.77 -0.97 25.64
C ASP A 345 6.42 -0.10 24.56
N PHE A 346 5.85 1.08 24.31
CA PHE A 346 6.36 2.10 23.40
C PHE A 346 6.43 3.46 24.11
N PRO A 347 7.46 3.71 24.94
CA PRO A 347 7.59 4.94 25.73
C PRO A 347 7.52 6.24 24.92
N GLU A 348 7.82 6.17 23.62
CA GLU A 348 7.71 7.26 22.66
C GLU A 348 6.25 7.68 22.43
N LEU A 349 5.31 6.73 22.44
CA LEU A 349 3.87 6.97 22.26
C LEU A 349 3.26 7.75 23.42
N GLU A 350 3.80 7.62 24.64
CA GLU A 350 3.38 8.42 25.78
C GLU A 350 3.55 9.92 25.52
N LYS A 351 4.58 10.30 24.74
CA LYS A 351 4.87 11.69 24.40
C LYS A 351 3.88 12.27 23.39
N PHE A 352 3.21 11.42 22.62
CA PHE A 352 2.09 11.81 21.74
C PHE A 352 0.75 11.84 22.49
N GLY A 353 0.76 11.77 23.83
CA GLY A 353 -0.45 11.81 24.66
C GLY A 353 -1.15 10.45 24.81
N MET A 354 -0.54 9.36 24.34
CA MET A 354 -1.12 8.01 24.41
C MET A 354 -0.86 7.31 25.76
N LEU A 355 -0.71 8.07 26.84
CA LEU A 355 -0.29 7.54 28.14
C LEU A 355 -1.36 6.67 28.77
N GLY A 356 -0.98 5.43 29.10
CA GLY A 356 -1.83 4.50 29.82
C GLY A 356 -2.99 3.95 28.99
N LEU A 357 -2.83 3.86 27.67
CA LEU A 357 -3.79 3.21 26.79
C LEU A 357 -3.38 1.76 26.50
N ASN A 358 -4.38 0.89 26.35
CA ASN A 358 -4.25 -0.38 25.65
C ASN A 358 -4.27 -0.05 24.16
N LEU A 359 -3.23 -0.45 23.42
CA LEU A 359 -3.02 -0.09 22.02
C LEU A 359 -3.20 -1.29 21.09
N ALA A 360 -3.86 -1.04 19.96
CA ALA A 360 -3.83 -1.91 18.80
C ALA A 360 -3.05 -1.21 17.68
N ILE A 361 -1.98 -1.87 17.22
CA ILE A 361 -1.08 -1.37 16.18
C ILE A 361 -1.33 -2.21 14.93
N LEU A 362 -1.80 -1.56 13.86
CA LEU A 362 -2.25 -2.20 12.64
C LEU A 362 -1.39 -1.70 11.48
N PRO A 363 -0.49 -2.52 10.92
CA PRO A 363 0.25 -2.13 9.73
C PRO A 363 -0.70 -2.04 8.53
N VAL A 364 -0.56 -0.98 7.75
CA VAL A 364 -1.29 -0.79 6.49
C VAL A 364 -0.42 -1.30 5.36
N VAL A 365 -0.41 -2.63 5.24
CA VAL A 365 0.46 -3.35 4.31
C VAL A 365 -0.05 -3.16 2.89
N HIS A 366 0.85 -2.70 2.02
CA HIS A 366 0.55 -2.43 0.61
C HIS A 366 1.54 -3.19 -0.32
N THR A 367 2.68 -3.65 0.21
CA THR A 367 3.65 -4.60 -0.36
C THR A 367 4.39 -5.28 0.81
N ASP A 368 5.47 -6.06 0.59
CA ASP A 368 6.31 -6.67 1.65
C ASP A 368 6.87 -5.69 2.71
N LYS A 369 6.56 -4.38 2.61
CA LYS A 369 6.92 -3.34 3.59
C LYS A 369 5.73 -2.39 3.81
N SER A 370 5.53 -1.99 5.07
CA SER A 370 4.51 -1.02 5.45
C SER A 370 5.16 0.32 5.79
N ASP A 371 4.81 1.39 5.05
CA ASP A 371 5.22 2.76 5.37
C ASP A 371 4.13 3.51 6.13
N ILE A 372 3.01 2.83 6.43
CA ILE A 372 1.85 3.41 7.11
C ILE A 372 1.39 2.47 8.22
N VAL A 373 1.08 3.02 9.40
CA VAL A 373 0.57 2.26 10.54
C VAL A 373 -0.61 3.00 11.16
N ILE A 374 -1.67 2.28 11.45
CA ILE A 374 -2.80 2.76 12.24
C ILE A 374 -2.57 2.37 13.70
N ILE A 375 -2.72 3.32 14.61
CA ILE A 375 -2.67 3.09 16.07
C ILE A 375 -4.01 3.50 16.68
N LEU A 376 -4.64 2.53 17.32
CA LEU A 376 -5.88 2.70 18.07
C LEU A 376 -5.61 2.55 19.56
N GLY A 377 -6.28 3.35 20.38
CA GLY A 377 -6.09 3.33 21.83
C GLY A 377 -7.40 3.26 22.61
N LYS A 378 -7.44 2.38 23.61
CA LYS A 378 -8.52 2.26 24.60
C LYS A 378 -7.98 2.52 26.01
N ARG A 379 -8.78 3.09 26.90
CA ARG A 379 -8.44 3.23 28.33
C ARG A 379 -8.13 1.86 28.96
N LYS A 380 -7.30 1.83 30.02
CA LYS A 380 -6.79 0.58 30.64
C LYS A 380 -7.89 -0.42 31.05
N ASP A 381 -9.07 0.07 31.40
CA ASP A 381 -10.22 -0.73 31.80
C ASP A 381 -10.94 -1.41 30.63
N ARG A 382 -10.57 -1.08 29.38
CA ARG A 382 -11.14 -1.63 28.16
C ARG A 382 -10.07 -2.35 27.34
N HIS A 383 -10.33 -3.59 26.96
CA HIS A 383 -9.41 -4.39 26.16
C HIS A 383 -9.94 -4.60 24.74
N PHE A 384 -9.02 -4.77 23.80
CA PHE A 384 -9.32 -5.33 22.48
C PHE A 384 -9.51 -6.83 22.63
N ASN A 385 -10.56 -7.37 22.00
CA ASN A 385 -10.76 -8.82 21.91
C ASN A 385 -10.28 -9.35 20.54
N ALA A 386 -10.12 -10.67 20.43
CA ALA A 386 -9.59 -11.30 19.22
C ALA A 386 -10.44 -11.01 17.97
N GLU A 387 -11.78 -11.08 18.06
CA GLU A 387 -12.67 -10.81 16.93
C GLU A 387 -12.60 -9.36 16.45
N GLU A 388 -12.48 -8.41 17.38
CA GLU A 388 -12.30 -7.00 17.05
C GLU A 388 -10.98 -6.77 16.31
N LEU A 389 -9.90 -7.43 16.72
CA LEU A 389 -8.61 -7.35 16.03
C LEU A 389 -8.65 -7.99 14.65
N GLU A 390 -9.34 -9.11 14.47
CA GLU A 390 -9.50 -9.74 13.15
C GLU A 390 -10.17 -8.78 12.16
N VAL A 391 -11.22 -8.07 12.61
CA VAL A 391 -11.92 -7.09 11.78
C VAL A 391 -11.05 -5.87 11.50
N LEU A 392 -10.35 -5.36 12.51
CA LEU A 392 -9.42 -4.24 12.37
C LEU A 392 -8.26 -4.57 11.41
N ASN A 393 -7.74 -5.79 11.46
CA ASN A 393 -6.69 -6.27 10.55
C ASN A 393 -7.24 -6.46 9.12
N ALA A 394 -8.44 -7.02 8.96
CA ALA A 394 -9.09 -7.07 7.65
C ALA A 394 -9.30 -5.66 7.06
N PHE A 395 -9.63 -4.69 7.92
CA PHE A 395 -9.75 -3.30 7.51
C PHE A 395 -8.40 -2.66 7.14
N SER A 396 -7.32 -2.92 7.88
CA SER A 396 -6.00 -2.37 7.55
C SER A 396 -5.47 -2.87 6.20
N ILE A 397 -5.74 -4.14 5.86
CA ILE A 397 -5.46 -4.70 4.53
C ILE A 397 -6.25 -3.94 3.45
N GLN A 398 -7.55 -3.73 3.66
CA GLN A 398 -8.39 -2.98 2.71
C GLN A 398 -7.91 -1.53 2.54
N ALA A 399 -7.50 -0.87 3.64
CA ALA A 399 -6.91 0.46 3.59
C ALA A 399 -5.62 0.49 2.76
N GLY A 400 -4.78 -0.54 2.89
CA GLY A 400 -3.55 -0.71 2.11
C GLY A 400 -3.82 -0.77 0.61
N ILE A 401 -4.81 -1.56 0.19
CA ILE A 401 -5.25 -1.66 -1.22
C ILE A 401 -5.71 -0.30 -1.75
N SER A 402 -6.48 0.45 -0.96
CA SER A 402 -6.98 1.77 -1.38
C SER A 402 -5.86 2.80 -1.55
N ILE A 403 -4.87 2.78 -0.65
CA ILE A 403 -3.68 3.61 -0.77
C ILE A 403 -2.86 3.20 -2.00
N GLN A 404 -2.81 1.92 -2.35
CA GLN A 404 -2.15 1.43 -3.57
C GLN A 404 -2.78 1.92 -4.84
N ASN A 405 -4.09 1.81 -4.91
CA ASN A 405 -4.81 2.31 -6.06
C ASN A 405 -4.56 3.82 -6.22
N TYR A 406 -4.55 4.59 -5.13
CA TYR A 406 -4.21 6.02 -5.19
C TYR A 406 -2.82 6.28 -5.78
N HIS A 407 -1.77 5.60 -5.31
CA HIS A 407 -0.42 5.80 -5.84
C HIS A 407 -0.33 5.42 -7.32
N LEU A 408 -0.97 4.32 -7.73
CA LEU A 408 -1.02 3.90 -9.13
C LEU A 408 -1.76 4.91 -10.01
N PHE A 409 -2.90 5.44 -9.54
CA PHE A 409 -3.65 6.47 -10.27
C PHE A 409 -2.87 7.78 -10.38
N ASP A 410 -2.22 8.23 -9.31
CA ASP A 410 -1.42 9.45 -9.33
C ASP A 410 -0.22 9.32 -10.27
N GLN A 411 0.53 8.22 -10.22
CA GLN A 411 1.63 7.95 -11.14
C GLN A 411 1.16 7.92 -12.60
N ARG A 412 0.02 7.29 -12.88
CA ARG A 412 -0.56 7.27 -14.22
C ARG A 412 -0.95 8.67 -14.68
N ALA A 413 -1.61 9.45 -13.83
CA ALA A 413 -2.01 10.82 -14.15
C ALA A 413 -0.80 11.73 -14.40
N GLN A 414 0.30 11.58 -13.64
CA GLN A 414 1.55 12.30 -13.87
C GLN A 414 2.18 11.90 -15.21
N LYS A 415 2.25 10.59 -15.50
CA LYS A 415 2.75 10.09 -16.78
C LYS A 415 1.94 10.62 -17.96
N GLU A 416 0.61 10.56 -17.90
CA GLU A 416 -0.27 11.08 -18.95
C GLU A 416 -0.10 12.59 -19.18
N ARG A 417 0.22 13.38 -18.13
CA ARG A 417 0.54 14.80 -18.28
C ARG A 417 1.88 15.00 -18.99
N LEU A 418 2.92 14.28 -18.58
CA LEU A 418 4.24 14.35 -19.21
C LEU A 418 4.19 13.90 -20.68
N ASP A 419 3.45 12.84 -20.98
CA ASP A 419 3.27 12.34 -22.35
C ASP A 419 2.61 13.42 -23.24
N LYS A 420 1.61 14.15 -22.72
CA LYS A 420 0.98 15.29 -23.42
C LYS A 420 1.95 16.45 -23.64
N GLU A 421 2.78 16.78 -22.65
CA GLU A 421 3.80 17.83 -22.80
C GLU A 421 4.84 17.47 -23.88
N ILE A 422 5.24 16.20 -23.94
CA ILE A 422 6.14 15.67 -24.99
C ILE A 422 5.45 15.74 -26.36
N GLU A 423 4.16 15.40 -26.45
CA GLU A 423 3.39 15.47 -27.70
C GLU A 423 3.33 16.91 -28.24
N ILE A 424 3.05 17.89 -27.37
CA ILE A 424 3.08 19.31 -27.72
C ILE A 424 4.47 19.73 -28.21
N ALA A 425 5.53 19.31 -27.51
CA ALA A 425 6.90 19.62 -27.91
C ALA A 425 7.26 19.02 -29.28
N LYS A 426 6.77 17.81 -29.58
CA LYS A 426 6.95 17.15 -30.89
C LYS A 426 6.24 17.92 -32.01
N GLU A 427 5.01 18.39 -31.79
CA GLU A 427 4.29 19.20 -32.76
C GLU A 427 5.01 20.54 -33.04
N LEU A 428 5.52 21.19 -31.99
CA LEU A 428 6.32 22.40 -32.11
C LEU A 428 7.60 22.14 -32.91
N GLN A 429 8.35 21.06 -32.63
CA GLN A 429 9.53 20.71 -33.40
C GLN A 429 9.22 20.47 -34.88
N LYS A 430 8.15 19.72 -35.17
CA LYS A 430 7.70 19.48 -36.55
C LYS A 430 7.32 20.78 -37.26
N SER A 431 6.86 21.81 -36.52
CA SER A 431 6.58 23.13 -37.08
C SER A 431 7.84 23.93 -37.47
N LEU A 432 8.99 23.62 -36.87
CA LEU A 432 10.26 24.28 -37.15
C LEU A 432 10.92 23.74 -38.42
N LEU A 433 10.73 22.45 -38.73
CA LEU A 433 11.26 21.85 -39.95
C LEU A 433 10.62 22.47 -41.22
N PRO A 434 11.29 22.37 -42.38
CA PRO A 434 10.79 22.93 -43.65
C PRO A 434 9.41 22.37 -44.00
N ARG A 435 8.38 23.24 -43.98
CA ARG A 435 7.01 22.88 -44.40
C ARG A 435 6.80 22.97 -45.91
N LYS A 436 7.52 23.88 -46.55
CA LYS A 436 7.48 24.10 -47.99
C LYS A 436 8.91 23.99 -48.51
N MET A 437 9.11 23.09 -49.46
CA MET A 437 10.38 22.95 -50.15
C MET A 437 10.61 24.16 -51.07
N PRO A 438 11.85 24.58 -51.29
CA PRO A 438 12.14 25.67 -52.22
C PRO A 438 11.63 25.35 -53.63
N GLU A 439 10.97 26.32 -54.26
CA GLU A 439 10.48 26.22 -55.64
C GLU A 439 11.50 26.86 -56.58
N HIS A 440 12.52 26.09 -56.99
CA HIS A 440 13.56 26.56 -57.91
C HIS A 440 13.48 25.84 -59.24
N GLY A 441 13.43 26.62 -60.34
CA GLY A 441 13.41 26.05 -61.68
C GLY A 441 14.62 25.15 -61.94
N GLY A 442 14.38 23.86 -62.17
CA GLY A 442 15.41 22.87 -62.47
C GLY A 442 15.92 22.05 -61.27
N TYR A 443 15.37 22.22 -60.06
CA TYR A 443 15.72 21.41 -58.89
C TYR A 443 14.50 20.95 -58.09
N GLU A 444 14.55 19.71 -57.60
CA GLU A 444 13.61 19.13 -56.65
C GLU A 444 14.30 18.95 -55.30
N PHE A 445 13.58 19.23 -54.21
CA PHE A 445 14.05 19.08 -52.84
C PHE A 445 13.08 18.20 -52.06
N ALA A 446 13.61 17.35 -51.19
CA ALA A 446 12.82 16.58 -50.24
C ALA A 446 13.62 16.33 -48.97
N GLY A 447 12.94 16.18 -47.86
CA GLY A 447 13.56 15.81 -46.59
C GLY A 447 12.57 15.08 -45.70
N THR A 448 13.07 14.16 -44.89
CA THR A 448 12.29 13.42 -43.91
C THR A 448 13.10 13.25 -42.64
N MET A 449 12.42 13.37 -41.51
CA MET A 449 12.99 13.13 -40.18
C MET A 449 12.01 12.29 -39.39
N VAL A 450 12.50 11.16 -38.87
CA VAL A 450 11.75 10.26 -38.00
C VAL A 450 12.45 10.27 -36.65
N PRO A 451 11.91 10.97 -35.63
CA PRO A 451 12.50 11.00 -34.31
C PRO A 451 12.43 9.63 -33.61
N ALA A 452 13.46 9.25 -32.87
CA ALA A 452 13.50 8.01 -32.09
C ALA A 452 12.50 8.04 -30.92
N ARG A 453 12.49 9.13 -30.15
CA ARG A 453 11.63 9.29 -28.96
C ARG A 453 11.18 10.74 -28.79
N GLY A 454 9.87 10.98 -28.84
CA GLY A 454 9.28 12.29 -28.55
C GLY A 454 9.78 13.39 -29.51
N VAL A 455 10.83 14.09 -29.08
CA VAL A 455 11.50 15.21 -29.76
C VAL A 455 12.92 14.82 -30.14
N GLY A 456 13.30 15.02 -31.40
CA GLY A 456 14.63 14.68 -31.92
C GLY A 456 15.72 15.72 -31.65
N GLY A 457 17.00 15.35 -31.75
CA GLY A 457 18.15 16.24 -31.85
C GLY A 457 18.47 16.64 -33.29
N ASP A 458 18.04 15.83 -34.25
CA ASP A 458 18.30 16.03 -35.67
C ASP A 458 17.72 17.32 -36.25
N TYR A 459 18.43 17.85 -37.24
CA TYR A 459 18.07 19.05 -37.98
C TYR A 459 18.31 18.85 -39.48
N TYR A 460 17.36 19.29 -40.29
CA TYR A 460 17.61 19.60 -41.69
C TYR A 460 16.81 20.83 -42.12
N ASP A 461 17.34 21.60 -43.07
CA ASP A 461 16.63 22.76 -43.61
C ASP A 461 17.07 23.10 -45.04
N PHE A 462 16.20 23.80 -45.76
CA PHE A 462 16.42 24.32 -47.10
C PHE A 462 16.01 25.80 -47.12
N ILE A 463 16.98 26.68 -46.89
CA ILE A 463 16.74 28.10 -46.60
C ILE A 463 17.14 28.92 -47.82
N THR A 464 16.14 29.42 -48.56
CA THR A 464 16.36 30.32 -49.69
C THR A 464 16.55 31.76 -49.21
N ASP A 465 17.54 32.47 -49.77
CA ASP A 465 17.76 33.88 -49.45
C ASP A 465 16.59 34.77 -49.96
N PRO A 466 16.35 35.95 -49.36
CA PRO A 466 15.24 36.81 -49.76
C PRO A 466 15.27 37.28 -51.22
N PHE A 467 16.44 37.20 -51.87
CA PHE A 467 16.62 37.61 -53.26
C PHE A 467 16.46 36.46 -54.26
N ASN A 468 16.20 35.23 -53.79
CA ASN A 468 16.03 34.03 -54.62
C ASN A 468 17.24 33.75 -55.54
N THR A 469 18.44 33.95 -55.00
CA THR A 469 19.74 33.79 -55.69
C THR A 469 20.58 32.67 -55.10
N GLU A 470 20.41 32.39 -53.81
CA GLU A 470 21.17 31.39 -53.06
C GLU A 470 20.22 30.55 -52.20
N THR A 471 20.53 29.27 -52.04
CA THR A 471 19.85 28.39 -51.06
C THR A 471 20.89 27.73 -50.19
N VAL A 472 20.71 27.84 -48.88
CA VAL A 472 21.50 27.13 -47.89
C VAL A 472 20.77 25.86 -47.49
N ILE A 473 21.44 24.72 -47.66
CA ILE A 473 20.99 23.42 -47.21
C ILE A 473 21.78 23.03 -45.97
N CYS A 474 21.09 22.57 -44.93
CA CYS A 474 21.73 22.12 -43.70
C CYS A 474 21.24 20.73 -43.33
N ILE A 475 22.13 19.94 -42.74
CA ILE A 475 21.79 18.71 -42.02
C ILE A 475 22.73 18.55 -40.83
N GLY A 476 22.24 18.09 -39.69
CA GLY A 476 23.07 17.84 -38.53
C GLY A 476 22.33 17.15 -37.41
N ASP A 477 23.08 16.68 -36.41
CA ASP A 477 22.57 16.01 -35.22
C ASP A 477 23.14 16.65 -33.96
N VAL A 478 22.28 16.92 -32.98
CA VAL A 478 22.64 17.44 -31.67
C VAL A 478 22.76 16.28 -30.69
N SER A 479 23.86 16.23 -29.96
CA SER A 479 24.10 15.19 -28.98
C SER A 479 23.03 15.08 -27.89
N GLY A 480 22.65 13.83 -27.62
CA GLY A 480 21.56 13.47 -26.72
C GLY A 480 20.20 13.52 -27.41
N LYS A 481 19.11 13.30 -26.66
CA LYS A 481 17.77 13.09 -27.23
C LYS A 481 16.70 13.82 -26.42
N GLY A 482 15.49 13.89 -26.96
CA GLY A 482 14.34 14.49 -26.29
C GLY A 482 14.36 16.02 -26.32
N VAL A 483 13.58 16.61 -25.41
CA VAL A 483 13.35 18.06 -25.34
C VAL A 483 14.64 18.89 -25.28
N PRO A 484 15.68 18.53 -24.48
CA PRO A 484 16.90 19.33 -24.42
C PRO A 484 17.64 19.44 -25.76
N ALA A 485 17.75 18.34 -26.52
CA ALA A 485 18.40 18.35 -27.83
C ALA A 485 17.59 19.17 -28.85
N GLY A 486 16.26 19.03 -28.83
CA GLY A 486 15.36 19.81 -29.68
C GLY A 486 15.44 21.33 -29.46
N ILE A 487 15.72 21.79 -28.23
CA ILE A 487 15.91 23.22 -27.92
C ILE A 487 17.20 23.75 -28.57
N VAL A 488 18.29 23.00 -28.50
CA VAL A 488 19.55 23.37 -29.16
C VAL A 488 19.32 23.44 -30.67
N MET A 489 18.68 22.41 -31.24
CA MET A 489 18.34 22.38 -32.66
C MET A 489 17.54 23.62 -33.10
N ALA A 490 16.47 23.97 -32.36
CA ALA A 490 15.64 25.14 -32.66
C ALA A 490 16.43 26.46 -32.64
N THR A 491 17.41 26.55 -31.73
CA THR A 491 18.27 27.71 -31.61
C THR A 491 19.28 27.78 -32.76
N VAL A 492 19.93 26.66 -33.08
CA VAL A 492 20.86 26.56 -34.22
C VAL A 492 20.15 26.94 -35.51
N ARG A 493 18.94 26.42 -35.74
CA ARG A 493 18.09 26.83 -36.86
C ARG A 493 17.91 28.34 -36.91
N THR A 494 17.55 28.96 -35.80
CA THR A 494 17.33 30.41 -35.73
C THR A 494 18.59 31.20 -36.09
N ILE A 495 19.75 30.75 -35.61
CA ILE A 495 21.05 31.35 -35.95
C ILE A 495 21.29 31.24 -37.46
N ILE A 496 21.15 30.05 -38.04
CA ILE A 496 21.39 29.83 -39.47
C ILE A 496 20.46 30.70 -40.32
N HIS A 497 19.15 30.72 -40.04
CA HIS A 497 18.19 31.57 -40.74
C HIS A 497 18.57 33.05 -40.71
N SER A 498 19.17 33.52 -39.61
CA SER A 498 19.65 34.91 -39.48
C SER A 498 20.91 35.18 -40.33
N LEU A 499 21.79 34.19 -40.47
CA LEU A 499 23.05 34.29 -41.21
C LEU A 499 22.85 34.17 -42.72
N VAL A 500 21.89 33.37 -43.18
CA VAL A 500 21.55 33.25 -44.61
C VAL A 500 21.21 34.62 -45.21
N ARG A 501 20.54 35.49 -44.47
CA ARG A 501 20.21 36.86 -44.92
C ARG A 501 21.44 37.76 -45.12
N LYS A 502 22.58 37.41 -44.50
CA LYS A 502 23.84 38.16 -44.60
C LYS A 502 24.76 37.65 -45.72
N LYS A 503 24.36 36.59 -46.45
CA LYS A 503 25.14 35.98 -47.54
C LYS A 503 26.58 35.58 -47.15
N VAL A 504 26.76 35.13 -45.92
CA VAL A 504 28.05 34.65 -45.40
C VAL A 504 28.44 33.30 -46.02
N SER A 505 29.71 32.89 -45.87
CA SER A 505 30.17 31.59 -46.37
C SER A 505 29.62 30.43 -45.52
N PRO A 506 29.59 29.18 -46.05
CA PRO A 506 29.24 27.99 -45.25
C PRO A 506 30.09 27.84 -44.00
N TRP A 507 31.39 28.18 -44.08
CA TRP A 507 32.31 28.13 -42.95
C TRP A 507 31.93 29.14 -41.85
N ASP A 508 31.58 30.38 -42.22
CA ASP A 508 31.16 31.40 -41.25
C ASP A 508 29.91 30.95 -40.47
N ILE A 509 28.99 30.24 -41.12
CA ILE A 509 27.81 29.66 -40.48
C ILE A 509 28.23 28.60 -39.45
N VAL A 510 29.06 27.65 -39.86
CA VAL A 510 29.59 26.59 -39.00
C VAL A 510 30.32 27.17 -37.79
N ASN A 511 31.21 28.14 -38.00
CA ASN A 511 31.98 28.78 -36.95
C ASN A 511 31.09 29.56 -35.96
N THR A 512 30.09 30.30 -36.47
CA THR A 512 29.15 31.03 -35.60
C THR A 512 28.32 30.06 -34.74
N VAL A 513 27.85 28.96 -35.32
CA VAL A 513 27.11 27.92 -34.58
C VAL A 513 28.01 27.28 -33.52
N ASN A 514 29.28 26.97 -33.84
CA ASN A 514 30.25 26.46 -32.87
C ASN A 514 30.40 27.37 -31.66
N THR A 515 30.68 28.65 -31.90
CA THR A 515 30.86 29.65 -30.85
C THR A 515 29.63 29.71 -29.95
N TYR A 516 28.43 29.69 -30.55
CA TYR A 516 27.19 29.70 -29.79
C TYR A 516 27.03 28.47 -28.90
N ILE A 517 27.17 27.26 -29.45
CA ILE A 517 26.98 26.02 -28.70
C ILE A 517 28.00 25.93 -27.55
N PHE A 518 29.28 26.22 -27.84
CA PHE A 518 30.35 26.17 -26.84
C PHE A 518 30.10 27.15 -25.69
N GLN A 519 29.71 28.40 -25.97
CA GLN A 519 29.51 29.41 -24.94
C GLN A 519 28.30 29.14 -24.05
N ASN A 520 27.23 28.53 -24.59
CA ASN A 520 25.97 28.39 -23.87
C ASN A 520 25.78 27.03 -23.20
N TYR A 521 26.41 25.96 -23.70
CA TYR A 521 26.13 24.60 -23.22
C TYR A 521 27.31 23.88 -22.58
N LYS A 522 28.55 24.37 -22.70
CA LYS A 522 29.74 23.69 -22.15
C LYS A 522 29.68 23.48 -20.64
N GLU A 523 29.22 24.47 -19.89
CA GLU A 523 29.18 24.43 -18.41
C GLU A 523 27.87 23.86 -17.85
N SER A 524 26.96 23.42 -18.71
CA SER A 524 25.71 22.82 -18.28
C SER A 524 25.95 21.42 -17.68
N SER A 525 25.02 20.95 -16.84
CA SER A 525 25.06 19.59 -16.28
C SER A 525 25.05 18.49 -17.34
N SER A 526 24.69 18.81 -18.58
CA SER A 526 24.73 17.93 -19.75
C SER A 526 25.24 18.72 -20.96
N PRO A 527 26.58 18.77 -21.15
CA PRO A 527 27.19 19.45 -22.29
C PRO A 527 26.60 19.00 -23.62
N ARG A 528 26.44 19.94 -24.55
CA ARG A 528 25.86 19.69 -25.87
C ARG A 528 26.88 19.98 -26.95
N PHE A 529 26.87 19.13 -27.96
CA PHE A 529 27.68 19.25 -29.16
C PHE A 529 26.83 18.88 -30.37
N MET A 530 27.26 19.28 -31.56
CA MET A 530 26.47 19.05 -32.78
C MET A 530 27.39 18.69 -33.94
N SER A 531 27.07 17.62 -34.67
CA SER A 531 27.61 17.42 -36.00
C SER A 531 26.75 18.17 -37.01
N MET A 532 27.37 18.85 -37.98
CA MET A 532 26.60 19.56 -39.02
C MET A 532 27.31 19.58 -40.37
N THR A 533 26.54 19.64 -41.45
CA THR A 533 27.03 20.04 -42.77
C THR A 533 26.17 21.17 -43.30
N VAL A 534 26.83 22.20 -43.83
CA VAL A 534 26.18 23.37 -44.44
C VAL A 534 26.62 23.46 -45.89
N ILE A 535 25.66 23.47 -46.81
CA ILE A 535 25.88 23.64 -48.24
C ILE A 535 25.22 24.95 -48.67
N LYS A 536 25.96 25.82 -49.33
CA LYS A 536 25.43 27.00 -50.02
C LYS A 536 25.41 26.73 -51.53
N TRP A 537 24.23 26.78 -52.12
CA TRP A 537 24.02 26.66 -53.56
C TRP A 537 23.79 28.04 -54.17
N GLU A 538 24.68 28.47 -55.06
CA GLU A 538 24.48 29.66 -55.90
C GLU A 538 23.80 29.25 -57.21
N MET A 539 22.56 29.72 -57.40
CA MET A 539 21.68 29.23 -58.48
C MET A 539 22.20 29.61 -59.87
N ASN A 540 22.64 30.86 -60.03
CA ASN A 540 23.06 31.40 -61.34
C ASN A 540 24.32 30.69 -61.89
N ARG A 541 25.24 30.32 -61.00
CA ARG A 541 26.48 29.62 -61.39
C ARG A 541 26.35 28.11 -61.37
N ASN A 542 25.27 27.60 -60.79
CA ASN A 542 25.11 26.19 -60.46
C ASN A 542 26.34 25.64 -59.71
N GLU A 543 26.71 26.33 -58.64
CA GLU A 543 27.87 26.01 -57.82
C GLU A 543 27.41 25.71 -56.39
N PHE A 544 27.82 24.55 -55.88
CA PHE A 544 27.56 24.15 -54.51
C PHE A 544 28.87 24.25 -53.74
N GLN A 545 28.91 25.14 -52.76
CA GLN A 545 30.01 25.25 -51.80
C GLN A 545 29.54 24.68 -50.46
N PHE A 546 30.37 23.92 -49.76
CA PHE A 546 29.98 23.34 -48.48
C PHE A 546 31.10 23.36 -47.46
N SER A 547 30.69 23.32 -46.20
CA SER A 547 31.57 23.14 -45.05
C SER A 547 30.99 22.06 -44.12
N GLY A 548 31.84 21.13 -43.73
CA GLY A 548 31.53 20.06 -42.79
C GLY A 548 31.98 20.41 -41.37
N ALA A 549 31.25 19.88 -40.41
CA ALA A 549 31.49 20.00 -38.98
C ALA A 549 31.27 18.63 -38.29
N GLY A 550 32.00 17.61 -38.75
CA GLY A 550 31.92 16.24 -38.22
C GLY A 550 30.72 15.43 -38.73
N GLN A 551 29.83 16.00 -39.54
CA GLN A 551 28.68 15.30 -40.13
C GLN A 551 29.05 14.57 -41.42
N GLY A 552 29.40 13.29 -41.30
CA GLY A 552 29.31 12.27 -42.34
C GLY A 552 29.82 12.59 -43.76
N THR A 553 29.13 12.00 -44.74
CA THR A 553 29.49 11.99 -46.17
C THR A 553 28.31 12.44 -47.01
N LEU A 554 28.57 13.21 -48.07
CA LEU A 554 27.59 13.52 -49.10
C LEU A 554 27.57 12.41 -50.15
N TYR A 555 26.39 11.90 -50.49
CA TYR A 555 26.22 10.84 -51.49
C TYR A 555 25.67 11.43 -52.78
N LEU A 556 26.51 11.58 -53.79
CA LEU A 556 26.16 12.16 -55.09
C LEU A 556 26.02 11.08 -56.15
N LEU A 557 24.79 10.71 -56.48
CA LEU A 557 24.48 9.80 -57.58
C LEU A 557 24.60 10.54 -58.91
N ARG A 558 25.60 10.15 -59.71
CA ARG A 558 25.81 10.67 -61.07
C ARG A 558 24.85 10.00 -62.05
N ASN A 559 24.01 10.78 -62.72
CA ASN A 559 23.04 10.22 -63.66
C ASN A 559 23.71 9.58 -64.89
N SER A 560 24.85 10.11 -65.33
CA SER A 560 25.60 9.63 -66.50
C SER A 560 26.23 8.25 -66.29
N THR A 561 26.78 7.99 -65.10
CA THR A 561 27.50 6.74 -64.79
C THR A 561 26.69 5.77 -63.93
N LYS A 562 25.58 6.21 -63.34
CA LYS A 562 24.80 5.47 -62.34
C LYS A 562 25.62 5.02 -61.14
N LYS A 563 26.70 5.76 -60.82
CA LYS A 563 27.56 5.53 -59.66
C LYS A 563 27.31 6.59 -58.59
N ILE A 564 27.39 6.17 -57.33
CA ILE A 564 27.37 7.06 -56.17
C ILE A 564 28.81 7.49 -55.87
N GLU A 565 29.05 8.79 -55.93
CA GLU A 565 30.28 9.44 -55.49
C GLU A 565 30.13 9.84 -54.02
N GLU A 566 31.08 9.44 -53.18
CA GLU A 566 31.14 9.78 -51.76
C GLU A 566 32.05 10.98 -51.55
N ILE A 567 31.48 12.09 -51.12
CA ILE A 567 32.23 13.32 -50.88
C ILE A 567 32.28 13.54 -49.35
N PRO A 568 33.42 13.30 -48.70
CA PRO A 568 33.55 13.49 -47.25
C PRO A 568 33.43 14.97 -46.90
N THR A 569 32.67 15.29 -45.85
CA THR A 569 32.40 16.69 -45.48
C THR A 569 33.55 17.31 -44.70
N ASN A 570 34.31 16.48 -43.95
CA ASN A 570 35.41 16.86 -43.08
C ASN A 570 34.97 17.82 -41.93
N GLY A 571 35.96 18.44 -41.27
CA GLY A 571 35.74 19.33 -40.13
C GLY A 571 35.65 18.62 -38.79
N ILE A 572 35.29 19.38 -37.75
CA ILE A 572 35.21 18.93 -36.36
C ILE A 572 33.81 19.13 -35.79
N ILE A 573 33.41 18.26 -34.86
CA ILE A 573 32.14 18.38 -34.11
C ILE A 573 32.09 19.72 -33.37
N LEU A 574 30.94 20.38 -33.43
CA LEU A 574 30.72 21.71 -32.86
C LEU A 574 30.42 21.66 -31.36
N GLY A 575 30.81 22.71 -30.64
CA GLY A 575 30.54 22.88 -29.21
C GLY A 575 31.58 22.29 -28.28
N ILE A 576 32.64 21.66 -28.82
CA ILE A 576 33.72 21.04 -28.05
C ILE A 576 34.90 22.00 -27.86
N ASP A 577 35.40 22.59 -28.95
CA ASP A 577 36.54 23.51 -28.94
C ASP A 577 36.07 24.97 -29.14
N PRO A 578 36.54 25.94 -28.33
CA PRO A 578 36.18 27.35 -28.53
C PRO A 578 36.66 27.91 -29.87
N ASP A 579 37.76 27.40 -30.43
CA ASP A 579 38.38 27.91 -31.66
C ASP A 579 38.60 26.77 -32.66
N ILE A 580 37.71 26.69 -33.63
CA ILE A 580 37.77 25.69 -34.70
C ILE A 580 38.46 26.20 -35.97
N SER A 581 39.09 27.40 -35.96
CA SER A 581 39.71 28.03 -37.15
C SER A 581 40.68 27.10 -37.90
N LYS A 582 41.41 26.24 -37.19
CA LYS A 582 42.35 25.27 -37.77
C LYS A 582 41.69 24.16 -38.60
N PHE A 583 40.37 23.99 -38.45
CA PHE A 583 39.57 23.00 -39.17
C PHE A 583 38.74 23.63 -40.29
N GLU A 584 39.04 24.88 -40.67
CA GLU A 584 38.39 25.58 -41.78
C GLU A 584 38.42 24.73 -43.04
N ASN A 585 37.23 24.49 -43.59
CA ASN A 585 37.07 23.73 -44.82
C ASN A 585 35.96 24.37 -45.66
N ILE A 586 36.29 24.67 -46.92
CA ILE A 586 35.35 25.12 -47.93
C ILE A 586 35.64 24.28 -49.17
N ASN A 587 34.69 23.41 -49.51
CA ASN A 587 34.80 22.51 -50.64
C ASN A 587 33.68 22.83 -51.64
N GLN A 588 33.84 22.38 -52.89
CA GLN A 588 32.89 22.68 -53.95
C GLN A 588 32.60 21.48 -54.84
N PHE A 589 31.37 21.42 -55.35
CA PHE A 589 30.97 20.47 -56.39
C PHE A 589 29.89 21.08 -57.29
N ARG A 590 29.59 20.39 -58.39
CA ARG A 590 28.52 20.75 -59.32
C ARG A 590 27.62 19.56 -59.60
N MET A 591 26.33 19.82 -59.73
CA MET A 591 25.33 18.84 -60.15
C MET A 591 24.99 19.02 -61.63
N LEU A 592 25.03 17.94 -62.40
CA LEU A 592 24.60 17.89 -63.80
C LEU A 592 23.13 17.44 -63.90
N PRO A 593 22.44 17.70 -65.03
CA PRO A 593 21.03 17.32 -65.17
C PRO A 593 20.78 15.83 -64.88
N GLY A 594 19.84 15.56 -63.99
CA GLY A 594 19.53 14.23 -63.48
C GLY A 594 20.36 13.78 -62.26
N ASP A 595 21.43 14.48 -61.88
CA ASP A 595 22.22 14.13 -60.69
C ASP A 595 21.37 14.29 -59.41
N LEU A 596 21.67 13.45 -58.43
CA LEU A 596 20.95 13.37 -57.16
C LEU A 596 21.94 13.40 -56.00
N LEU A 597 21.79 14.39 -55.12
CA LEU A 597 22.52 14.50 -53.86
C LEU A 597 21.62 14.00 -52.74
N ILE A 598 22.14 13.12 -51.87
CA ILE A 598 21.48 12.66 -50.66
C ILE A 598 22.44 12.81 -49.47
N MET A 599 21.90 13.27 -48.36
CA MET A 599 22.58 13.40 -47.08
C MET A 599 21.77 12.69 -46.01
N CYS A 600 22.45 12.15 -45.01
CA CYS A 600 21.83 11.47 -43.89
C CYS A 600 22.52 11.82 -42.55
N THR A 601 21.78 11.65 -41.47
CA THR A 601 22.36 11.53 -40.12
C THR A 601 22.84 10.10 -39.86
N ASP A 602 23.65 9.92 -38.82
CA ASP A 602 24.23 8.64 -38.45
C ASP A 602 23.16 7.61 -38.05
N GLY A 603 22.02 8.04 -37.51
CA GLY A 603 20.89 7.16 -37.19
C GLY A 603 20.34 6.35 -38.39
N VAL A 604 20.63 6.76 -39.63
CA VAL A 604 20.38 5.95 -40.83
C VAL A 604 21.36 4.77 -40.95
N LEU A 605 22.65 5.01 -40.72
CA LEU A 605 23.72 4.04 -40.92
C LEU A 605 23.87 3.11 -39.70
N GLU A 606 23.64 3.64 -38.50
CA GLU A 606 23.79 2.93 -37.23
C GLU A 606 22.51 2.16 -36.80
N ALA A 607 21.42 2.29 -37.57
CA ALA A 607 20.20 1.54 -37.35
C ALA A 607 20.50 0.03 -37.28
N SER A 608 20.20 -0.59 -36.13
CA SER A 608 20.63 -1.97 -35.83
C SER A 608 19.46 -2.95 -35.80
N ASN A 609 19.69 -4.17 -36.29
CA ASN A 609 18.71 -5.26 -36.24
C ASN A 609 18.74 -6.03 -34.91
N GLN A 610 17.94 -7.11 -34.78
CA GLN A 610 17.89 -7.94 -33.56
C GLN A 610 19.23 -8.61 -33.20
N GLU A 611 20.12 -8.81 -34.17
CA GLU A 611 21.45 -9.40 -33.98
C GLU A 611 22.51 -8.34 -33.63
N GLY A 612 22.13 -7.06 -33.55
CA GLY A 612 23.06 -5.94 -33.33
C GLY A 612 23.86 -5.54 -34.56
N ILE A 613 23.49 -6.02 -35.76
CA ILE A 613 24.15 -5.65 -37.02
C ILE A 613 23.57 -4.32 -37.51
N GLN A 614 24.44 -3.36 -37.81
CA GLN A 614 24.08 -2.04 -38.32
C GLN A 614 23.67 -2.08 -39.80
N PHE A 615 22.91 -1.07 -40.25
CA PHE A 615 22.46 -0.96 -41.63
C PHE A 615 23.63 -0.63 -42.57
N GLU A 616 24.56 0.20 -42.11
CA GLU A 616 25.81 0.56 -42.76
C GLU A 616 25.65 1.23 -44.15
N THR A 617 26.75 1.75 -44.66
CA THR A 617 26.82 2.51 -45.91
C THR A 617 26.42 1.70 -47.14
N ASP A 618 26.75 0.40 -47.19
CA ASP A 618 26.50 -0.43 -48.37
C ASP A 618 25.00 -0.69 -48.61
N ARG A 619 24.21 -0.91 -47.55
CA ARG A 619 22.75 -1.07 -47.69
C ARG A 619 22.10 0.27 -48.02
N PHE A 620 22.60 1.36 -47.47
CA PHE A 620 22.13 2.70 -47.80
C PHE A 620 22.31 3.00 -49.29
N LYS A 621 23.51 2.79 -49.84
CA LYS A 621 23.78 2.95 -51.29
C LYS A 621 22.88 2.06 -52.17
N LYS A 622 22.68 0.80 -51.77
CA LYS A 622 21.76 -0.11 -52.49
C LYS A 622 20.34 0.43 -52.51
N SER A 623 19.87 0.96 -51.38
CA SER A 623 18.53 1.55 -51.26
C SER A 623 18.38 2.80 -52.14
N ILE A 624 19.39 3.67 -52.20
CA ILE A 624 19.42 4.83 -53.10
C ILE A 624 19.27 4.39 -54.56
N LEU A 625 20.05 3.39 -55.00
CA LEU A 625 20.01 2.89 -56.38
C LEU A 625 18.68 2.24 -56.73
N GLN A 626 18.06 1.54 -55.78
CA GLN A 626 16.76 0.91 -55.93
C GLN A 626 15.64 1.93 -56.21
N PHE A 627 15.61 3.05 -55.48
CA PHE A 627 14.53 4.04 -55.57
C PHE A 627 14.88 5.27 -56.42
N GLN A 628 16.03 5.31 -57.10
CA GLN A 628 16.52 6.50 -57.83
C GLN A 628 15.54 7.08 -58.87
N GLY A 629 14.64 6.27 -59.41
CA GLY A 629 13.66 6.67 -60.44
C GLY A 629 12.35 7.23 -59.88
N GLU A 630 12.10 7.06 -58.59
CA GLU A 630 10.87 7.50 -57.93
C GLU A 630 10.86 9.03 -57.71
N PRO A 631 9.68 9.65 -57.51
CA PRO A 631 9.58 11.00 -56.98
C PRO A 631 10.40 11.15 -55.69
N LEU A 632 11.06 12.29 -55.51
CA LEU A 632 12.10 12.44 -54.49
C LEU A 632 11.62 12.13 -53.06
N GLN A 633 10.39 12.53 -52.72
CA GLN A 633 9.80 12.18 -51.42
C GLN A 633 9.51 10.67 -51.29
N ALA A 634 8.95 10.04 -52.32
CA ALA A 634 8.68 8.60 -52.33
C ALA A 634 9.97 7.76 -52.23
N MET A 635 11.08 8.27 -52.80
CA MET A 635 12.40 7.68 -52.64
C MET A 635 12.87 7.70 -51.18
N LEU A 636 12.73 8.84 -50.49
CA LEU A 636 13.10 8.95 -49.07
C LEU A 636 12.22 8.04 -48.20
N ASP A 637 10.91 8.01 -48.44
CA ASP A 637 9.97 7.15 -47.72
C ASP A 637 10.28 5.65 -47.96
N GLY A 638 10.69 5.30 -49.18
CA GLY A 638 11.16 3.95 -49.54
C GLY A 638 12.41 3.54 -48.77
N ILE A 639 13.40 4.43 -48.66
CA ILE A 639 14.62 4.19 -47.87
C ILE A 639 14.27 3.99 -46.39
N VAL A 640 13.42 4.86 -45.81
CA VAL A 640 12.97 4.72 -44.41
C VAL A 640 12.23 3.39 -44.21
N SER A 641 11.43 2.96 -45.18
CA SER A 641 10.75 1.66 -45.13
C SER A 641 11.73 0.50 -45.12
N GLU A 642 12.81 0.54 -45.93
CA GLU A 642 13.85 -0.49 -45.92
C GLU A 642 14.61 -0.54 -44.58
N ILE A 643 14.91 0.61 -43.98
CA ILE A 643 15.51 0.65 -42.64
C ILE A 643 14.59 -0.02 -41.61
N ARG A 644 13.28 0.30 -41.62
CA ARG A 644 12.30 -0.32 -40.71
C ARG A 644 12.16 -1.83 -40.93
N LYS A 645 12.18 -2.29 -42.18
CA LYS A 645 12.16 -3.73 -42.49
C LYS A 645 13.43 -4.43 -41.97
N PHE A 646 14.57 -3.76 -42.04
CA PHE A 646 15.84 -4.28 -41.54
C PHE A 646 15.89 -4.35 -40.01
N THR A 647 15.41 -3.32 -39.31
CA THR A 647 15.40 -3.28 -37.83
C THR A 647 14.31 -4.16 -37.22
N GLY A 648 13.20 -4.38 -37.93
CA GLY A 648 12.10 -5.24 -37.50
C GLY A 648 11.37 -4.66 -36.28
N ASN A 649 11.27 -5.44 -35.20
CA ASN A 649 10.58 -5.03 -33.96
C ASN A 649 11.50 -4.30 -32.96
N GLN A 650 12.74 -3.97 -33.34
CA GLN A 650 13.66 -3.23 -32.46
C GLN A 650 13.21 -1.78 -32.29
N GLU A 651 13.39 -1.24 -31.08
CA GLU A 651 13.14 0.17 -30.82
C GLU A 651 14.18 1.01 -31.58
N GLN A 652 13.73 2.12 -32.18
CA GLN A 652 14.63 3.03 -32.87
C GLN A 652 15.57 3.69 -31.85
N MET A 653 16.88 3.47 -32.04
CA MET A 653 17.87 3.98 -31.10
C MET A 653 18.13 5.46 -31.30
N ASP A 654 18.25 5.93 -32.55
CA ASP A 654 18.55 7.33 -32.90
C ASP A 654 17.62 7.92 -33.96
N ASP A 655 17.60 9.24 -34.09
CA ASP A 655 16.80 9.94 -35.09
C ASP A 655 17.25 9.57 -36.51
N ILE A 656 16.29 9.38 -37.42
CA ILE A 656 16.56 9.03 -38.82
C ILE A 656 16.24 10.25 -39.66
N THR A 657 17.26 10.95 -40.14
CA THR A 657 17.09 12.13 -41.00
C THR A 657 17.74 11.94 -42.35
N LEU A 658 16.99 12.30 -43.40
CA LEU A 658 17.42 12.31 -44.78
C LEU A 658 17.05 13.63 -45.44
N ALA A 659 17.98 14.19 -46.21
CA ALA A 659 17.74 15.35 -47.06
C ALA A 659 18.27 15.07 -48.47
N ALA A 660 17.48 15.37 -49.49
CA ALA A 660 17.83 15.08 -50.88
C ALA A 660 17.54 16.25 -51.81
N ILE A 661 18.35 16.36 -52.86
CA ILE A 661 18.27 17.37 -53.90
C ILE A 661 18.49 16.68 -55.25
N ARG A 662 17.62 16.92 -56.23
CA ARG A 662 17.74 16.37 -57.58
C ARG A 662 17.73 17.48 -58.61
N ARG A 663 18.69 17.50 -59.53
CA ARG A 663 18.63 18.40 -60.69
C ARG A 663 17.73 17.79 -61.76
N ILE A 664 16.68 18.51 -62.16
CA ILE A 664 15.73 18.08 -63.19
C ILE A 664 16.45 18.05 -64.56
N ARG A 665 15.99 17.16 -65.44
CA ARG A 665 16.56 16.94 -66.78
C ARG A 665 16.23 18.04 -67.77
#